data_AF-A0A5C6IN32-F1
#
_entry.id   AF-A0A5C6IN32-F1
#
_cell.length_a   1.000
_cell.length_b   1.000
_cell.length_c   1.000
_cell.angle_alpha   90.00
_cell.angle_beta   90.00
_cell.angle_gamma   90.00
#
_symmetry.space_group_name_H-M   'P 1'
#
loop_
_entity.id
_entity.type
_entity.pdbx_description
1 polymer ?
#
loop_
_entity_poly.entity_id
_entity_poly.type
_entity_poly.pdbx_seq_one_letter_code
_entity_poly.pdbx_strand_id
1 'polypeptide(L)'
;MTPISRRGFVGLGASVAAGVALGATARPAAAAATTATGTIKDVRHVVILMQENRSFDHYFGRLKGVRGFDDRSGITLGGGYSVFNQPNLSTRQYPWKLSATPPVAGQDGETLAQCNGDLPHSWSSQHSAWNKGRLDNWVAGVGNVRSLGCLDRSDIPFHYALADNYTICDAYFCSTLSATGPNRTYLWSGKVDSSSNDGGDESGLTWQTYAESLQAAGVSWKVYQNASDNYGDNACAYFSRFTGARPGDPLYDRGMSSVPKATGSTPDDIAAAIRADVLAGTLPQVSWVVANQAFSEHPYAPPGDGAHFVNLVYQALAADEAVFDSTVLFLNYDENDGYFDHVPPPSPPAGTAGEFLNGVPYGFGFRVPMIVVSPWTRGGWVSSEVFEHTSVLRFLETWTAALGTPATCPNISDWRRKVSGDLTGVFDFAHPVNGPVSLPATSVIGIGNCTSLPNPVPTDNALPAQEPGTRPARALPYQPGGYLDRLEFGAGGKILAWFVMTNQGAPATRAAHFSIHPNAYRDTTPWQYTVDAGGTASDYFNIGSGYGDGKYDLTMIGPNRFLRRFRGDATKAGKSAEVSTRYAVEPGTGKLAVYFRMANSGGAPVTFTITSGHYRGDGPWTYTVAAGASAEDFFNAVAYSGGWYDFTVTVDSDPTWSRRFTGHLETGGPGVSG
;
A
#
# COMPACT_ATOMS: atom_id res chain seq x y z
N MET A 1 -48.11 -5.01 36.82
CA MET A 1 -48.44 -5.62 38.13
C MET A 1 -48.92 -4.52 39.07
N THR A 2 -50.21 -4.24 39.13
CA THR A 2 -50.80 -3.96 40.45
C THR A 2 -51.44 -5.27 40.93
N PRO A 3 -51.53 -5.43 42.24
CA PRO A 3 -51.56 -6.72 42.90
C PRO A 3 -52.92 -7.39 42.77
N ILE A 4 -52.91 -8.73 42.75
CA ILE A 4 -54.07 -9.52 43.11
C ILE A 4 -54.49 -9.09 44.53
N SER A 5 -55.69 -8.55 44.70
CA SER A 5 -56.30 -8.50 46.03
C SER A 5 -57.22 -9.72 46.22
N ARG A 6 -57.13 -10.34 47.40
CA ARG A 6 -58.02 -11.44 47.81
C ARG A 6 -59.37 -10.87 48.26
N ARG A 7 -60.36 -10.86 47.37
CA ARG A 7 -61.78 -11.28 47.53
C ARG A 7 -62.61 -10.58 46.45
N GLY A 8 -63.54 -11.35 45.90
CA GLY A 8 -64.10 -11.14 44.57
C GLY A 8 -65.36 -10.30 44.50
N PHE A 9 -65.69 -9.90 43.28
CA PHE A 9 -67.05 -9.95 42.73
C PHE A 9 -67.00 -9.75 41.20
N VAL A 10 -67.97 -10.35 40.51
CA VAL A 10 -68.13 -10.53 39.06
C VAL A 10 -68.60 -9.26 38.35
N GLY A 11 -68.27 -9.08 37.05
CA GLY A 11 -69.09 -8.27 36.14
C GLY A 11 -68.43 -7.81 34.84
N LEU A 12 -68.93 -8.30 33.70
CA LEU A 12 -68.60 -7.95 32.32
C LEU A 12 -68.74 -6.45 31.97
N GLY A 13 -67.99 -5.98 30.97
CA GLY A 13 -68.40 -4.82 30.15
C GLY A 13 -67.25 -4.12 29.40
N ALA A 14 -67.26 -4.20 28.07
CA ALA A 14 -66.34 -3.51 27.17
C ALA A 14 -66.72 -2.04 26.95
N SER A 15 -65.74 -1.12 26.85
CA SER A 15 -65.77 0.02 25.92
C SER A 15 -64.40 0.74 25.85
N VAL A 16 -64.07 1.16 24.63
CA VAL A 16 -62.83 1.81 24.17
C VAL A 16 -62.78 3.29 24.57
N ALA A 17 -61.62 3.79 25.01
CA ALA A 17 -61.27 5.21 24.93
C ALA A 17 -59.76 5.37 24.70
N ALA A 18 -59.41 6.13 23.66
CA ALA A 18 -58.07 6.41 23.20
C ALA A 18 -57.33 7.38 24.14
N GLY A 19 -56.07 7.08 24.45
CA GLY A 19 -55.15 7.97 25.17
C GLY A 19 -53.79 7.98 24.50
N VAL A 20 -53.46 9.09 23.83
CA VAL A 20 -52.12 9.40 23.30
C VAL A 20 -51.20 9.66 24.50
N ALA A 21 -50.30 8.73 24.78
CA ALA A 21 -49.15 8.96 25.64
C ALA A 21 -47.90 9.01 24.75
N LEU A 22 -47.34 10.21 24.60
CA LEU A 22 -46.00 10.45 24.06
C LEU A 22 -45.01 9.64 24.88
N GLY A 23 -44.62 8.47 24.35
CA GLY A 23 -43.54 7.67 24.90
C GLY A 23 -42.23 8.41 24.72
N ALA A 24 -41.68 8.94 25.81
CA ALA A 24 -40.27 9.29 25.86
C ALA A 24 -39.48 8.01 25.53
N THR A 25 -38.89 7.98 24.33
CA THR A 25 -37.92 6.97 23.97
C THR A 25 -36.76 7.10 24.95
N ALA A 26 -36.61 6.11 25.83
CA ALA A 26 -35.43 5.97 26.64
C ALA A 26 -34.23 5.96 25.67
N ARG A 27 -33.35 6.96 25.78
CA ARG A 27 -32.02 6.86 25.16
C ARG A 27 -31.43 5.52 25.58
N PRO A 28 -30.90 4.69 24.67
CA PRO A 28 -30.12 3.55 25.09
C PRO A 28 -29.05 4.08 26.06
N ALA A 29 -28.93 3.43 27.21
CA ALA A 29 -27.92 3.77 28.19
C ALA A 29 -26.58 3.87 27.45
N ALA A 30 -25.89 5.01 27.59
CA ALA A 30 -24.52 5.17 27.12
C ALA A 30 -23.78 3.88 27.48
N ALA A 31 -23.31 3.16 26.45
CA ALA A 31 -22.63 1.89 26.65
C ALA A 31 -21.61 2.09 27.75
N ALA A 32 -21.77 1.38 28.87
CA ALA A 32 -20.92 1.51 30.04
C ALA A 32 -19.47 1.60 29.57
N ALA A 33 -18.75 2.64 30.01
CA ALA A 33 -17.36 2.87 29.64
C ALA A 33 -16.57 1.62 30.01
N THR A 34 -16.40 0.71 29.04
CA THR A 34 -15.49 -0.41 29.14
C THR A 34 -14.13 0.21 29.29
N THR A 35 -13.46 -0.06 30.40
CA THR A 35 -12.03 0.28 30.58
C THR A 35 -11.29 -0.17 29.33
N ALA A 36 -10.64 0.79 28.65
CA ALA A 36 -9.86 0.52 27.46
C ALA A 36 -8.85 -0.61 27.74
N THR A 37 -8.79 -1.57 26.84
CA THR A 37 -7.93 -2.75 26.96
C THR A 37 -6.51 -2.47 26.48
N GLY A 38 -6.30 -1.41 25.72
CA GLY A 38 -5.05 -1.14 25.02
C GLY A 38 -4.84 -2.07 23.83
N THR A 39 -5.91 -2.65 23.28
CA THR A 39 -5.86 -3.67 22.22
C THR A 39 -6.87 -3.37 21.12
N ILE A 40 -6.80 -4.13 20.01
CA ILE A 40 -7.75 -4.05 18.90
C ILE A 40 -9.24 -4.18 19.31
N LYS A 41 -9.52 -4.75 20.50
CA LYS A 41 -10.89 -4.86 21.03
C LYS A 41 -11.53 -3.52 21.40
N ASP A 42 -10.71 -2.46 21.51
CA ASP A 42 -11.21 -1.12 21.80
C ASP A 42 -11.83 -0.45 20.56
N VAL A 43 -11.55 -0.98 19.36
CA VAL A 43 -12.24 -0.60 18.11
C VAL A 43 -13.69 -1.09 18.17
N ARG A 44 -14.64 -0.19 17.93
CA ARG A 44 -16.09 -0.47 17.85
C ARG A 44 -16.63 -0.39 16.43
N HIS A 45 -16.05 0.48 15.61
CA HIS A 45 -16.48 0.72 14.23
C HIS A 45 -15.28 0.75 13.28
N VAL A 46 -15.44 0.10 12.13
CA VAL A 46 -14.51 0.18 11.00
C VAL A 46 -15.26 0.72 9.80
N VAL A 47 -14.83 1.87 9.31
CA VAL A 47 -15.39 2.57 8.15
C VAL A 47 -14.39 2.48 7.01
N ILE A 48 -14.84 2.04 5.84
CA ILE A 48 -14.02 1.84 4.65
C ILE A 48 -14.53 2.78 3.57
N LEU A 49 -13.70 3.74 3.19
CA LEU A 49 -13.95 4.69 2.11
C LEU A 49 -12.85 4.51 1.06
N MET A 50 -13.23 3.92 -0.08
CA MET A 50 -12.34 3.69 -1.22
C MET A 50 -12.67 4.70 -2.32
N GLN A 51 -11.76 5.64 -2.54
CA GLN A 51 -11.80 6.60 -3.64
C GLN A 51 -11.18 6.01 -4.92
N GLU A 52 -11.27 6.78 -6.00
CA GLU A 52 -10.79 6.49 -7.34
C GLU A 52 -9.77 7.53 -7.81
N ASN A 53 -9.16 7.28 -8.95
CA ASN A 53 -8.00 6.38 -8.92
C ASN A 53 -6.70 7.18 -8.92
N ARG A 54 -5.76 6.84 -8.02
CA ARG A 54 -4.55 7.65 -7.80
C ARG A 54 -3.38 6.78 -7.42
N SER A 55 -2.24 6.97 -8.08
CA SER A 55 -0.99 6.34 -7.63
C SER A 55 -0.46 7.02 -6.36
N PHE A 56 0.31 6.27 -5.57
CA PHE A 56 0.94 6.83 -4.38
C PHE A 56 1.90 7.96 -4.75
N ASP A 57 2.77 7.79 -5.74
CA ASP A 57 3.71 8.82 -6.17
C ASP A 57 3.03 10.07 -6.75
N HIS A 58 1.87 9.92 -7.38
CA HIS A 58 1.11 11.04 -7.91
C HIS A 58 0.61 11.98 -6.80
N TYR A 59 0.14 11.47 -5.67
CA TYR A 59 -0.28 12.31 -4.53
C TYR A 59 0.85 12.60 -3.57
N PHE A 60 1.61 11.59 -3.17
CA PHE A 60 2.50 11.62 -2.02
C PHE A 60 3.97 11.36 -2.36
N GLY A 61 4.34 11.26 -3.63
CA GLY A 61 5.74 11.13 -4.05
C GLY A 61 6.61 12.28 -3.56
N ARG A 62 6.02 13.45 -3.30
CA ARG A 62 6.69 14.63 -2.75
C ARG A 62 6.56 14.81 -1.24
N LEU A 63 5.77 13.99 -0.54
CA LEU A 63 5.57 14.09 0.90
C LEU A 63 6.86 13.74 1.65
N LYS A 64 7.26 14.48 2.70
CA LYS A 64 8.46 14.12 3.49
C LYS A 64 8.31 12.77 4.18
N GLY A 65 9.42 12.05 4.34
CA GLY A 65 9.48 10.83 5.17
C GLY A 65 8.63 9.65 4.68
N VAL A 66 8.28 9.61 3.39
CA VAL A 66 7.72 8.42 2.73
C VAL A 66 8.68 7.95 1.64
N ARG A 67 8.50 6.71 1.17
CA ARG A 67 9.14 6.18 -0.03
C ARG A 67 8.57 6.86 -1.29
N GLY A 68 9.06 8.06 -1.58
CA GLY A 68 8.67 8.91 -2.72
C GLY A 68 9.85 9.21 -3.64
N PHE A 69 9.91 10.42 -4.20
CA PHE A 69 10.88 10.84 -5.22
C PHE A 69 12.34 10.91 -4.73
N ASP A 70 12.58 10.95 -3.43
CA ASP A 70 13.92 10.82 -2.84
C ASP A 70 14.30 9.35 -2.53
N ASP A 71 13.50 8.35 -2.91
CA ASP A 71 13.87 6.93 -2.71
C ASP A 71 15.16 6.57 -3.43
N ARG A 72 16.19 6.25 -2.64
CA ARG A 72 17.52 5.85 -3.10
C ARG A 72 17.64 4.37 -3.43
N SER A 73 16.55 3.62 -3.24
CA SER A 73 16.46 2.17 -3.42
C SER A 73 15.54 1.78 -4.58
N GLY A 74 15.30 2.71 -5.52
CA GLY A 74 14.63 2.43 -6.79
C GLY A 74 15.46 1.54 -7.71
N ILE A 75 14.78 0.78 -8.58
CA ILE A 75 15.46 -0.05 -9.59
C ILE A 75 16.20 0.80 -10.63
N THR A 76 17.17 0.19 -11.30
CA THR A 76 17.89 0.82 -12.41
C THR A 76 17.34 0.31 -13.74
N LEU A 77 16.94 1.22 -14.62
CA LEU A 77 16.48 0.88 -15.96
C LEU A 77 17.66 0.61 -16.90
N GLY A 78 17.39 -0.05 -18.02
CA GLY A 78 18.36 -0.29 -19.08
C GLY A 78 19.07 1.00 -19.52
N GLY A 79 20.40 0.94 -19.62
CA GLY A 79 21.26 2.10 -19.88
C GLY A 79 21.74 2.85 -18.63
N GLY A 80 21.41 2.37 -17.43
CA GLY A 80 21.89 2.93 -16.16
C GLY A 80 21.04 4.10 -15.65
N TYR A 81 19.83 4.26 -16.18
CA TYR A 81 18.94 5.36 -15.81
C TYR A 81 18.16 5.05 -14.53
N SER A 82 17.81 6.09 -13.79
CA SER A 82 16.86 5.98 -12.68
C SER A 82 15.50 5.51 -13.18
N VAL A 83 14.76 4.74 -12.36
CA VAL A 83 13.35 4.40 -12.60
C VAL A 83 12.47 5.63 -12.83
N PHE A 84 12.82 6.78 -12.24
CA PHE A 84 12.10 8.02 -12.47
C PHE A 84 12.31 8.58 -13.89
N ASN A 85 13.36 8.18 -14.62
CA ASN A 85 13.67 8.72 -15.94
C ASN A 85 13.12 7.83 -17.05
N GLN A 86 11.80 7.94 -17.26
CA GLN A 86 11.02 7.03 -18.11
C GLN A 86 11.28 7.27 -19.61
N PRO A 87 11.39 6.21 -20.42
CA PRO A 87 11.41 6.34 -21.88
C PRO A 87 10.15 7.05 -22.41
N ASN A 88 10.35 8.01 -23.31
CA ASN A 88 9.29 8.74 -23.99
C ASN A 88 9.67 8.91 -25.47
N LEU A 89 9.21 7.97 -26.30
CA LEU A 89 9.66 7.82 -27.70
C LEU A 89 11.20 7.70 -27.78
N SER A 90 11.86 8.55 -28.57
CA SER A 90 13.32 8.64 -28.65
C SER A 90 13.97 9.45 -27.53
N THR A 91 13.16 10.01 -26.62
CA THR A 91 13.59 10.88 -25.52
C THR A 91 13.27 10.24 -24.16
N ARG A 92 13.39 11.01 -23.09
CA ARG A 92 13.14 10.59 -21.72
C ARG A 92 12.41 11.69 -20.96
N GLN A 93 11.57 11.30 -20.00
CA GLN A 93 10.79 12.24 -19.18
C GLN A 93 10.82 11.81 -17.71
N TYR A 94 11.14 12.76 -16.83
CA TYR A 94 10.93 12.63 -15.39
C TYR A 94 9.48 12.93 -15.01
N PRO A 95 9.00 12.44 -13.85
CA PRO A 95 7.83 12.99 -13.19
C PRO A 95 7.86 14.51 -13.16
N TRP A 96 6.70 15.14 -13.13
CA TRP A 96 6.59 16.60 -13.22
C TRP A 96 5.34 17.09 -12.48
N LYS A 97 5.38 18.31 -11.95
CA LYS A 97 4.27 18.89 -11.18
C LYS A 97 3.17 19.34 -12.14
N LEU A 98 1.96 18.79 -12.03
CA LEU A 98 0.86 19.11 -12.94
C LEU A 98 0.51 20.59 -12.96
N SER A 99 0.44 21.23 -11.79
CA SER A 99 0.09 22.65 -11.67
C SER A 99 1.21 23.62 -12.02
N ALA A 100 2.38 23.11 -12.43
CA ALA A 100 3.39 23.92 -13.11
C ALA A 100 2.96 24.28 -14.55
N THR A 101 1.93 23.61 -15.08
CA THR A 101 1.37 23.96 -16.39
C THR A 101 0.97 25.44 -16.45
N PRO A 102 1.31 26.18 -17.52
CA PRO A 102 0.93 27.59 -17.63
C PRO A 102 -0.60 27.75 -17.65
N PRO A 103 -1.14 28.86 -17.12
CA PRO A 103 -2.56 29.17 -17.24
C PRO A 103 -3.04 29.13 -18.69
N VAL A 104 -4.16 28.46 -18.92
CA VAL A 104 -4.77 28.31 -20.25
C VAL A 104 -6.29 28.21 -20.10
N ALA A 105 -7.03 28.65 -21.13
CA ALA A 105 -8.50 28.70 -21.12
C ALA A 105 -9.09 29.49 -19.92
N GLY A 106 -8.34 30.46 -19.38
CA GLY A 106 -8.78 31.29 -18.25
C GLY A 106 -8.68 30.62 -16.88
N GLN A 107 -8.10 29.42 -16.80
CA GLN A 107 -7.84 28.70 -15.56
C GLN A 107 -6.36 28.74 -15.21
N ASP A 108 -6.05 28.76 -13.92
CA ASP A 108 -4.69 28.63 -13.42
C ASP A 108 -4.21 27.18 -13.45
N GLY A 109 -2.90 26.99 -13.22
CA GLY A 109 -2.29 25.66 -13.23
C GLY A 109 -2.87 24.73 -12.16
N GLU A 110 -3.27 25.27 -11.00
CA GLU A 110 -3.87 24.50 -9.91
C GLU A 110 -5.21 23.90 -10.32
N THR A 111 -6.11 24.71 -10.88
CA THR A 111 -7.41 24.23 -11.38
C THR A 111 -7.23 23.21 -12.50
N LEU A 112 -6.26 23.41 -13.40
CA LEU A 112 -5.95 22.45 -14.47
C LEU A 112 -5.37 21.14 -13.94
N ALA A 113 -4.56 21.19 -12.87
CA ALA A 113 -4.03 19.99 -12.22
C ALA A 113 -5.12 19.17 -11.53
N GLN A 114 -6.13 19.83 -10.98
CA GLN A 114 -7.33 19.21 -10.42
C GLN A 114 -8.24 18.62 -11.50
N CYS A 115 -8.41 19.31 -12.62
CA CYS A 115 -9.21 18.90 -13.78
C CYS A 115 -8.37 18.24 -14.89
N ASN A 116 -7.60 17.19 -14.54
CA ASN A 116 -6.58 16.65 -15.43
C ASN A 116 -7.03 15.46 -16.31
N GLY A 117 -8.21 14.91 -16.05
CA GLY A 117 -8.86 13.89 -16.87
C GLY A 117 -8.22 12.50 -16.80
N ASP A 118 -8.95 11.55 -17.37
CA ASP A 118 -8.70 10.10 -17.30
C ASP A 118 -7.55 9.60 -18.17
N LEU A 119 -6.85 8.60 -17.67
CA LEU A 119 -5.73 7.95 -18.33
C LEU A 119 -6.05 6.46 -18.53
N PRO A 120 -5.43 5.77 -19.50
CA PRO A 120 -5.66 4.34 -19.65
C PRO A 120 -5.16 3.51 -18.45
N HIS A 121 -6.08 2.76 -17.84
CA HIS A 121 -5.81 1.92 -16.66
C HIS A 121 -6.47 0.53 -16.73
N SER A 122 -6.78 0.03 -17.93
CA SER A 122 -7.20 -1.37 -18.18
C SER A 122 -6.11 -2.40 -17.81
N TRP A 123 -6.47 -3.69 -17.73
CA TRP A 123 -5.53 -4.81 -17.64
C TRP A 123 -4.37 -4.67 -18.63
N SER A 124 -4.70 -4.40 -19.90
CA SER A 124 -3.73 -4.32 -20.99
C SER A 124 -2.76 -3.15 -20.84
N SER A 125 -3.26 -1.95 -20.51
CA SER A 125 -2.42 -0.75 -20.34
C SER A 125 -1.56 -0.84 -19.09
N GLN A 126 -2.10 -1.31 -17.96
CA GLN A 126 -1.34 -1.50 -16.73
C GLN A 126 -0.25 -2.56 -16.86
N HIS A 127 -0.54 -3.71 -17.47
CA HIS A 127 0.48 -4.73 -17.73
C HIS A 127 1.54 -4.25 -18.72
N SER A 128 1.16 -3.41 -19.69
CA SER A 128 2.08 -2.78 -20.63
C SER A 128 3.02 -1.79 -19.93
N ALA A 129 2.50 -0.97 -19.01
CA ALA A 129 3.30 -0.05 -18.20
C ALA A 129 4.22 -0.78 -17.22
N TRP A 130 3.70 -1.83 -16.56
CA TRP A 130 4.47 -2.71 -15.67
C TRP A 130 5.62 -3.40 -16.39
N ASN A 131 5.41 -3.75 -17.67
CA ASN A 131 6.35 -4.43 -18.56
C ASN A 131 7.07 -5.60 -17.88
N LYS A 132 6.29 -6.50 -17.29
CA LYS A 132 6.77 -7.70 -16.59
C LYS A 132 7.71 -7.40 -15.40
N GLY A 133 7.58 -6.21 -14.81
CA GLY A 133 8.37 -5.76 -13.65
C GLY A 133 9.57 -4.89 -14.02
N ARG A 134 9.82 -4.60 -15.30
CA ARG A 134 10.93 -3.73 -15.72
C ARG A 134 10.68 -2.25 -15.47
N LEU A 135 9.40 -1.84 -15.43
CA LEU A 135 8.97 -0.44 -15.29
C LEU A 135 9.69 0.54 -16.23
N ASP A 136 9.97 0.14 -17.47
CA ASP A 136 10.66 0.96 -18.48
C ASP A 136 9.78 1.28 -19.69
N ASN A 137 8.47 1.09 -19.58
CA ASN A 137 7.52 1.29 -20.66
C ASN A 137 6.29 2.11 -20.22
N TRP A 138 6.41 2.95 -19.19
CA TRP A 138 5.24 3.58 -18.58
C TRP A 138 4.49 4.52 -19.54
N VAL A 139 5.20 5.49 -20.12
CA VAL A 139 4.59 6.51 -21.01
C VAL A 139 3.94 5.88 -22.22
N ALA A 140 4.59 4.89 -22.84
CA ALA A 140 4.06 4.20 -24.01
C ALA A 140 2.98 3.17 -23.63
N GLY A 141 3.11 2.51 -22.49
CA GLY A 141 2.17 1.48 -22.00
C GLY A 141 0.83 2.07 -21.59
N VAL A 142 0.84 3.22 -20.92
CA VAL A 142 -0.36 4.03 -20.64
C VAL A 142 -0.77 4.81 -21.89
N GLY A 143 0.18 5.20 -22.75
CA GLY A 143 -0.07 5.93 -23.99
C GLY A 143 -0.15 7.45 -23.83
N ASN A 144 0.26 7.99 -22.67
CA ASN A 144 0.19 9.42 -22.40
C ASN A 144 1.26 9.87 -21.39
N VAL A 145 2.00 10.95 -21.68
CA VAL A 145 3.06 11.50 -20.81
C VAL A 145 2.50 12.12 -19.50
N ARG A 146 1.20 12.46 -19.47
CA ARG A 146 0.52 12.89 -18.25
C ARG A 146 0.52 11.83 -17.16
N SER A 147 0.70 10.56 -17.50
CA SER A 147 0.94 9.49 -16.52
C SER A 147 2.10 9.80 -15.57
N LEU A 148 3.07 10.63 -15.95
CA LEU A 148 4.19 11.04 -15.07
C LEU A 148 3.86 12.28 -14.20
N GLY A 149 2.64 12.80 -14.28
CA GLY A 149 2.21 13.97 -13.51
C GLY A 149 2.09 13.67 -12.02
N CYS A 150 2.42 14.65 -11.18
CA CYS A 150 2.23 14.58 -9.73
C CYS A 150 1.62 15.88 -9.18
N LEU A 151 1.01 15.77 -8.01
CA LEU A 151 0.49 16.85 -7.18
C LEU A 151 1.39 17.03 -5.94
N ASP A 152 1.33 18.21 -5.34
CA ASP A 152 2.01 18.48 -4.07
C ASP A 152 1.07 19.04 -3.00
N ARG A 153 1.65 19.39 -1.84
CA ARG A 153 0.93 19.95 -0.71
C ARG A 153 0.10 21.19 -1.05
N SER A 154 0.55 22.02 -1.98
CA SER A 154 -0.20 23.20 -2.40
C SER A 154 -1.44 22.81 -3.22
N ASP A 155 -1.36 21.73 -3.99
CA ASP A 155 -2.47 21.25 -4.82
C ASP A 155 -3.51 20.47 -4.02
N ILE A 156 -3.09 19.65 -3.05
CA ILE A 156 -3.96 18.78 -2.23
C ILE A 156 -3.67 18.90 -0.72
N PRO A 157 -3.83 20.10 -0.12
CA PRO A 157 -3.44 20.35 1.27
C PRO A 157 -4.21 19.51 2.28
N PHE A 158 -5.47 19.16 1.99
CA PHE A 158 -6.30 18.32 2.85
C PHE A 158 -5.73 16.90 3.00
N HIS A 159 -5.40 16.23 1.89
CA HIS A 159 -4.81 14.89 1.90
C HIS A 159 -3.44 14.87 2.58
N TYR A 160 -2.60 15.89 2.35
CA TYR A 160 -1.32 16.04 3.04
C TYR A 160 -1.50 16.26 4.55
N ALA A 161 -2.49 17.05 4.96
CA ALA A 161 -2.81 17.25 6.38
C ALA A 161 -3.32 15.97 7.06
N LEU A 162 -4.10 15.14 6.36
CA LEU A 162 -4.46 13.80 6.85
C LEU A 162 -3.21 12.94 7.09
N ALA A 163 -2.30 12.87 6.11
CA ALA A 163 -1.05 12.13 6.23
C ALA A 163 -0.10 12.69 7.30
N ASP A 164 -0.13 14.00 7.57
CA ASP A 164 0.65 14.63 8.66
C ASP A 164 0.10 14.29 10.05
N ASN A 165 -1.20 13.99 10.16
CA ASN A 165 -1.84 13.75 11.45
C ASN A 165 -2.00 12.27 11.78
N TYR A 166 -2.10 11.40 10.78
CA TYR A 166 -2.43 9.98 10.92
C TYR A 166 -1.38 9.07 10.25
N THR A 167 -1.49 7.74 10.40
CA THR A 167 -0.59 6.80 9.73
C THR A 167 -0.89 6.76 8.24
N ILE A 168 0.12 7.01 7.40
CA ILE A 168 0.10 6.75 5.94
C ILE A 168 0.86 5.46 5.62
N CYS A 169 0.33 4.65 4.70
CA CYS A 169 0.97 3.42 4.23
C CYS A 169 1.67 3.68 2.89
N ASP A 170 3.00 3.65 2.86
CA ASP A 170 3.79 3.92 1.63
C ASP A 170 4.21 2.64 0.87
N ALA A 171 3.68 1.49 1.30
CA ALA A 171 3.76 0.20 0.64
C ALA A 171 2.39 -0.48 0.56
N TYR A 172 1.33 0.31 0.36
CA TYR A 172 -0.02 -0.17 0.05
C TYR A 172 -0.22 -0.22 -1.48
N PHE A 173 -0.53 -1.40 -2.00
CA PHE A 173 -0.68 -1.68 -3.43
C PHE A 173 -2.14 -1.94 -3.77
N CYS A 174 -2.57 -1.60 -4.98
CA CYS A 174 -3.82 -2.17 -5.49
C CYS A 174 -3.65 -3.69 -5.67
N SER A 175 -4.73 -4.44 -5.50
CA SER A 175 -4.65 -5.91 -5.46
C SER A 175 -4.32 -6.54 -6.82
N THR A 176 -4.62 -5.86 -7.93
CA THR A 176 -4.41 -6.34 -9.30
C THR A 176 -4.05 -5.20 -10.25
N LEU A 177 -3.25 -5.52 -11.28
CA LEU A 177 -2.95 -4.65 -12.43
C LEU A 177 -4.14 -4.62 -13.40
N SER A 178 -5.26 -4.06 -12.95
CA SER A 178 -6.48 -3.86 -13.75
C SER A 178 -7.32 -2.70 -13.20
N ALA A 179 -8.42 -2.39 -13.86
CA ALA A 179 -9.31 -1.28 -13.55
C ALA A 179 -10.02 -1.42 -12.19
N THR A 180 -10.89 -0.45 -11.90
CA THR A 180 -11.69 -0.30 -10.69
C THR A 180 -12.37 -1.57 -10.21
N GLY A 181 -13.21 -2.18 -11.04
CA GLY A 181 -14.05 -3.29 -10.61
C GLY A 181 -13.28 -4.52 -10.11
N PRO A 182 -12.25 -5.01 -10.82
CA PRO A 182 -11.37 -6.06 -10.31
C PRO A 182 -10.74 -5.72 -8.95
N ASN A 183 -10.23 -4.50 -8.75
CA ASN A 183 -9.64 -4.08 -7.48
C ASN A 183 -10.67 -3.99 -6.35
N ARG A 184 -11.86 -3.45 -6.62
CA ARG A 184 -12.99 -3.47 -5.68
C ARG A 184 -13.44 -4.90 -5.39
N THR A 185 -13.43 -5.81 -6.35
CA THR A 185 -13.79 -7.22 -6.11
C THR A 185 -12.84 -7.88 -5.11
N TYR A 186 -11.54 -7.55 -5.13
CA TYR A 186 -10.60 -7.95 -4.08
C TYR A 186 -10.94 -7.33 -2.71
N LEU A 187 -11.22 -6.03 -2.62
CA LEU A 187 -11.61 -5.37 -1.36
C LEU A 187 -12.85 -6.00 -0.73
N TRP A 188 -13.84 -6.40 -1.54
CA TRP A 188 -15.14 -6.86 -1.05
C TRP A 188 -15.26 -8.37 -0.92
N SER A 189 -14.41 -9.14 -1.61
CA SER A 189 -14.54 -10.59 -1.65
C SER A 189 -13.23 -11.36 -1.61
N GLY A 190 -12.07 -10.72 -1.74
CA GLY A 190 -10.75 -11.35 -1.58
C GLY A 190 -10.17 -12.03 -2.82
N LYS A 191 -10.89 -12.04 -3.96
CA LYS A 191 -10.39 -12.54 -5.25
C LYS A 191 -11.11 -11.87 -6.42
N VAL A 192 -10.65 -12.14 -7.64
CA VAL A 192 -11.34 -11.82 -8.91
C VAL A 192 -11.83 -13.08 -9.62
N ASP A 193 -12.69 -12.91 -10.63
CA ASP A 193 -13.12 -14.02 -11.48
C ASP A 193 -11.99 -14.48 -12.42
N SER A 194 -11.71 -15.78 -12.40
CA SER A 194 -10.66 -16.38 -13.23
C SER A 194 -11.09 -16.66 -14.67
N SER A 195 -12.39 -16.55 -15.01
CA SER A 195 -12.87 -16.67 -16.40
C SER A 195 -12.71 -15.38 -17.21
N SER A 196 -12.50 -14.24 -16.55
CA SER A 196 -12.35 -12.95 -17.21
C SER A 196 -11.02 -12.84 -17.93
N ASN A 197 -11.02 -12.29 -19.14
CA ASN A 197 -9.79 -11.99 -19.88
C ASN A 197 -9.19 -10.61 -19.54
N ASP A 198 -9.89 -9.80 -18.73
CA ASP A 198 -9.49 -8.43 -18.36
C ASP A 198 -9.14 -8.30 -16.87
N GLY A 199 -8.76 -9.42 -16.24
CA GLY A 199 -8.36 -9.44 -14.84
C GLY A 199 -9.49 -9.45 -13.82
N GLY A 200 -10.76 -9.50 -14.25
CA GLY A 200 -11.92 -9.72 -13.40
C GLY A 200 -13.21 -9.24 -14.04
N ASP A 201 -14.33 -9.89 -13.71
CA ASP A 201 -15.67 -9.48 -14.15
C ASP A 201 -16.39 -8.68 -13.04
N GLU A 202 -17.27 -7.76 -13.43
CA GLU A 202 -18.04 -6.89 -12.53
C GLU A 202 -19.52 -7.28 -12.45
N SER A 203 -19.88 -8.47 -12.93
CA SER A 203 -21.27 -8.89 -12.95
C SER A 203 -21.41 -10.41 -12.89
N GLY A 204 -22.55 -10.87 -12.37
CA GLY A 204 -22.89 -12.29 -12.35
C GLY A 204 -22.03 -13.13 -11.39
N LEU A 205 -21.21 -12.51 -10.54
CA LEU A 205 -20.32 -13.21 -9.61
C LEU A 205 -21.14 -14.03 -8.60
N THR A 206 -20.64 -15.21 -8.22
CA THR A 206 -21.43 -16.20 -7.46
C THR A 206 -20.79 -16.70 -6.16
N TRP A 207 -19.52 -16.37 -5.91
CA TRP A 207 -18.86 -16.76 -4.65
C TRP A 207 -19.25 -15.83 -3.50
N GLN A 208 -18.96 -16.27 -2.28
CA GLN A 208 -19.30 -15.55 -1.06
C GLN A 208 -18.46 -14.27 -0.92
N THR A 209 -19.14 -13.16 -0.64
CA THR A 209 -18.53 -11.86 -0.31
C THR A 209 -18.16 -11.76 1.18
N TYR A 210 -17.34 -10.77 1.55
CA TYR A 210 -17.04 -10.52 2.95
C TYR A 210 -18.23 -9.96 3.74
N ALA A 211 -19.13 -9.20 3.10
CA ALA A 211 -20.38 -8.75 3.71
C ALA A 211 -21.25 -9.94 4.16
N GLU A 212 -21.29 -11.03 3.37
CA GLU A 212 -21.96 -12.26 3.77
C GLU A 212 -21.24 -12.98 4.92
N SER A 213 -19.90 -12.96 4.96
CA SER A 213 -19.14 -13.48 6.12
C SER A 213 -19.47 -12.72 7.40
N LEU A 214 -19.57 -11.39 7.35
CA LEU A 214 -19.98 -10.57 8.50
C LEU A 214 -21.43 -10.86 8.91
N GLN A 215 -22.34 -10.96 7.93
CA GLN A 215 -23.75 -11.30 8.15
C GLN A 215 -23.90 -12.65 8.88
N ALA A 216 -23.13 -13.66 8.47
CA ALA A 216 -23.13 -14.99 9.08
C ALA A 216 -22.54 -14.99 10.49
N ALA A 217 -21.53 -14.17 10.75
CA ALA A 217 -20.91 -14.03 12.07
C ALA A 217 -21.73 -13.17 13.06
N GLY A 218 -22.84 -12.57 12.61
CA GLY A 218 -23.66 -11.68 13.43
C GLY A 218 -23.04 -10.28 13.63
N VAL A 219 -22.03 -9.91 12.85
CA VAL A 219 -21.41 -8.59 12.88
C VAL A 219 -22.27 -7.62 12.06
N SER A 220 -22.63 -6.47 12.64
CA SER A 220 -23.48 -5.50 11.93
C SER A 220 -22.70 -4.80 10.82
N TRP A 221 -23.32 -4.68 9.64
CA TRP A 221 -22.70 -4.03 8.49
C TRP A 221 -23.70 -3.26 7.63
N LYS A 222 -23.20 -2.28 6.87
CA LYS A 222 -24.01 -1.46 5.93
C LYS A 222 -23.13 -0.84 4.85
N VAL A 223 -23.73 -0.60 3.69
CA VAL A 223 -23.19 0.24 2.62
C VAL A 223 -23.93 1.58 2.64
N TYR A 224 -23.20 2.68 2.82
CA TYR A 224 -23.70 4.04 2.67
C TYR A 224 -23.45 4.50 1.24
N GLN A 225 -24.52 4.64 0.47
CA GLN A 225 -24.48 4.98 -0.94
C GLN A 225 -25.76 5.70 -1.39
N ASN A 226 -25.73 6.26 -2.60
CA ASN A 226 -26.92 6.49 -3.40
C ASN A 226 -26.98 5.45 -4.53
N ALA A 227 -27.92 4.50 -4.46
CA ALA A 227 -28.02 3.41 -5.44
C ALA A 227 -28.39 3.87 -6.87
N SER A 228 -28.83 5.12 -7.05
CA SER A 228 -29.08 5.69 -8.39
C SER A 228 -27.83 6.29 -9.04
N ASP A 229 -26.80 6.60 -8.23
CA ASP A 229 -25.52 7.16 -8.68
C ASP A 229 -24.46 6.82 -7.63
N ASN A 230 -23.91 5.61 -7.75
CA ASN A 230 -22.76 5.12 -6.99
C ASN A 230 -21.59 4.82 -7.92
N TYR A 231 -21.66 5.30 -9.18
CA TYR A 231 -20.67 5.11 -10.24
C TYR A 231 -20.22 3.65 -10.52
N GLY A 232 -20.98 2.65 -10.07
CA GLY A 232 -20.56 1.24 -10.16
C GLY A 232 -19.59 0.81 -9.07
N ASP A 233 -19.27 1.68 -8.11
CA ASP A 233 -18.26 1.46 -7.05
C ASP A 233 -18.73 0.58 -5.89
N ASN A 234 -20.03 0.24 -5.85
CA ASN A 234 -20.58 -0.72 -4.91
C ASN A 234 -20.43 -2.14 -5.46
N ALA A 235 -19.34 -2.82 -5.10
CA ALA A 235 -19.06 -4.16 -5.57
C ALA A 235 -20.07 -5.22 -5.10
N CYS A 236 -20.93 -4.97 -4.10
CA CYS A 236 -22.06 -5.87 -3.82
C CYS A 236 -22.91 -6.08 -5.09
N ALA A 237 -23.08 -5.05 -5.93
CA ALA A 237 -23.86 -5.13 -7.16
C ALA A 237 -23.26 -6.06 -8.22
N TYR A 238 -22.00 -6.50 -8.07
CA TYR A 238 -21.37 -7.45 -9.00
C TYR A 238 -21.85 -8.88 -8.76
N PHE A 239 -22.41 -9.17 -7.58
CA PHE A 239 -22.75 -10.52 -7.13
C PHE A 239 -24.23 -10.83 -7.30
N SER A 240 -24.53 -11.97 -7.93
CA SER A 240 -25.88 -12.42 -8.25
C SER A 240 -26.80 -12.55 -7.03
N ARG A 241 -26.23 -12.83 -5.85
CA ARG A 241 -27.00 -12.92 -4.59
C ARG A 241 -27.53 -11.57 -4.15
N PHE A 242 -26.79 -10.48 -4.37
CA PHE A 242 -27.21 -9.13 -4.02
C PHE A 242 -28.16 -8.55 -5.06
N THR A 243 -27.87 -8.74 -6.35
CA THR A 243 -28.78 -8.28 -7.43
C THR A 243 -30.10 -9.04 -7.45
N GLY A 244 -30.13 -10.28 -6.96
CA GLY A 244 -31.35 -11.06 -6.74
C GLY A 244 -32.12 -10.73 -5.46
N ALA A 245 -31.51 -10.05 -4.48
CA ALA A 245 -32.14 -9.71 -3.22
C ALA A 245 -33.23 -8.63 -3.37
N ARG A 246 -34.20 -8.62 -2.44
CA ARG A 246 -35.39 -7.74 -2.48
C ARG A 246 -35.59 -7.03 -1.13
N PRO A 247 -36.34 -5.91 -1.07
CA PRO A 247 -36.64 -5.23 0.19
C PRO A 247 -37.12 -6.19 1.29
N GLY A 248 -36.52 -6.08 2.48
CA GLY A 248 -36.72 -6.99 3.61
C GLY A 248 -35.68 -8.12 3.71
N ASP A 249 -34.88 -8.35 2.66
CA ASP A 249 -33.67 -9.16 2.73
C ASP A 249 -32.50 -8.28 3.24
N PRO A 250 -31.77 -8.68 4.29
CA PRO A 250 -30.60 -7.95 4.77
C PRO A 250 -29.56 -7.63 3.70
N LEU A 251 -29.38 -8.50 2.68
CA LEU A 251 -28.43 -8.24 1.59
C LEU A 251 -28.88 -7.04 0.73
N TYR A 252 -30.19 -6.90 0.50
CA TYR A 252 -30.74 -5.74 -0.19
C TYR A 252 -30.73 -4.51 0.71
N ASP A 253 -31.31 -4.63 1.91
CA ASP A 253 -31.54 -3.51 2.81
C ASP A 253 -30.21 -2.85 3.25
N ARG A 254 -29.16 -3.65 3.46
CA ARG A 254 -27.85 -3.15 3.91
C ARG A 254 -26.84 -2.96 2.78
N GLY A 255 -26.94 -3.73 1.69
CA GLY A 255 -25.95 -3.74 0.61
C GLY A 255 -26.34 -2.96 -0.64
N MET A 256 -27.63 -2.81 -0.92
CA MET A 256 -28.13 -2.30 -2.21
C MET A 256 -29.01 -1.06 -2.10
N SER A 257 -29.57 -0.77 -0.92
CA SER A 257 -30.47 0.37 -0.72
C SER A 257 -29.72 1.71 -0.67
N SER A 258 -30.39 2.80 -1.04
CA SER A 258 -29.89 4.16 -0.85
C SER A 258 -30.04 4.62 0.60
N VAL A 259 -29.13 5.48 1.04
CA VAL A 259 -29.36 6.30 2.23
C VAL A 259 -30.60 7.21 2.06
N PRO A 260 -31.26 7.64 3.15
CA PRO A 260 -32.35 8.60 3.05
C PRO A 260 -31.90 9.93 2.43
N LYS A 261 -32.73 10.49 1.55
CA LYS A 261 -32.52 11.81 0.96
C LYS A 261 -32.79 12.90 2.01
N ALA A 262 -31.78 13.69 2.38
CA ALA A 262 -31.89 14.76 3.38
C ALA A 262 -31.87 16.16 2.74
N THR A 263 -31.00 16.34 1.75
CA THR A 263 -30.70 17.60 1.04
C THR A 263 -30.85 17.44 -0.47
N GLY A 264 -30.68 16.21 -0.99
CA GLY A 264 -30.68 15.90 -2.41
C GLY A 264 -29.31 16.02 -3.10
N SER A 265 -28.28 16.35 -2.33
CA SER A 265 -26.88 16.20 -2.71
C SER A 265 -26.39 14.84 -2.18
N THR A 266 -25.93 13.95 -3.07
CA THR A 266 -25.45 12.60 -2.68
C THR A 266 -24.41 12.62 -1.56
N PRO A 267 -23.30 13.41 -1.63
CA PRO A 267 -22.31 13.41 -0.56
C PRO A 267 -22.88 13.89 0.79
N ASP A 268 -23.75 14.91 0.77
CA ASP A 268 -24.40 15.44 1.97
C ASP A 268 -25.41 14.44 2.57
N ASP A 269 -26.16 13.74 1.73
CA ASP A 269 -27.14 12.73 2.14
C ASP A 269 -26.45 11.52 2.80
N ILE A 270 -25.32 11.09 2.23
CA ILE A 270 -24.47 10.04 2.82
C ILE A 270 -23.92 10.49 4.18
N ALA A 271 -23.33 11.69 4.25
CA ALA A 271 -22.78 12.23 5.49
C ALA A 271 -23.86 12.42 6.56
N ALA A 272 -25.05 12.89 6.17
CA ALA A 272 -26.19 13.04 7.07
C ALA A 272 -26.66 11.68 7.62
N ALA A 273 -26.68 10.63 6.80
CA ALA A 273 -27.03 9.28 7.24
C ALA A 273 -26.00 8.69 8.21
N ILE A 274 -24.70 8.85 7.93
CA ILE A 274 -23.63 8.44 8.86
C ILE A 274 -23.77 9.21 10.18
N ARG A 275 -23.93 10.53 10.12
CA ARG A 275 -24.09 11.38 11.30
C ARG A 275 -25.31 10.99 12.14
N ALA A 276 -26.42 10.64 11.49
CA ALA A 276 -27.62 10.17 12.18
C ALA A 276 -27.36 8.86 12.94
N ASP A 277 -26.68 7.90 12.31
CA ASP A 277 -26.31 6.63 12.94
C ASP A 277 -25.28 6.82 14.08
N VAL A 278 -24.33 7.75 13.93
CA VAL A 278 -23.37 8.15 14.99
C VAL A 278 -24.12 8.71 16.20
N LEU A 279 -24.96 9.73 16.00
CA LEU A 279 -25.68 10.40 17.10
C LEU A 279 -26.74 9.51 17.77
N ALA A 280 -27.27 8.52 17.05
CA ALA A 280 -28.21 7.54 17.59
C ALA A 280 -27.52 6.37 18.32
N GLY A 281 -26.19 6.25 18.22
CA GLY A 281 -25.45 5.09 18.74
C GLY A 281 -25.74 3.80 17.96
N THR A 282 -26.07 3.93 16.67
CA THR A 282 -26.45 2.83 15.77
C THR A 282 -25.52 2.66 14.57
N LEU A 283 -24.37 3.35 14.55
CA LEU A 283 -23.33 3.13 13.53
C LEU A 283 -22.97 1.63 13.48
N PRO A 284 -23.00 0.98 12.29
CA PRO A 284 -22.64 -0.43 12.18
C PRO A 284 -21.19 -0.70 12.60
N GLN A 285 -20.90 -1.95 12.97
CA GLN A 285 -19.53 -2.38 13.24
C GLN A 285 -18.66 -2.24 11.98
N VAL A 286 -19.18 -2.59 10.80
CA VAL A 286 -18.48 -2.39 9.52
C VAL A 286 -19.32 -1.54 8.58
N SER A 287 -18.76 -0.44 8.10
CA SER A 287 -19.43 0.47 7.17
C SER A 287 -18.59 0.62 5.90
N TRP A 288 -19.16 0.33 4.75
CA TRP A 288 -18.60 0.77 3.46
C TRP A 288 -19.26 2.07 3.04
N VAL A 289 -18.47 3.01 2.55
CA VAL A 289 -18.94 4.31 2.06
C VAL A 289 -18.60 4.41 0.59
N VAL A 290 -19.61 4.62 -0.25
CA VAL A 290 -19.48 4.66 -1.71
C VAL A 290 -19.92 6.02 -2.21
N ALA A 291 -18.98 6.77 -2.79
CA ALA A 291 -19.22 8.06 -3.39
C ALA A 291 -20.11 7.93 -4.65
N ASN A 292 -20.62 9.06 -5.12
CA ASN A 292 -21.08 9.15 -6.50
C ASN A 292 -19.96 9.64 -7.42
N GLN A 293 -20.18 9.59 -8.73
CA GLN A 293 -19.14 9.89 -9.72
C GLN A 293 -18.43 11.23 -9.48
N ALA A 294 -19.18 12.29 -9.16
CA ALA A 294 -18.62 13.63 -9.01
C ALA A 294 -17.68 13.79 -7.79
N PHE A 295 -17.73 12.85 -6.84
CA PHE A 295 -16.99 12.92 -5.57
C PHE A 295 -16.12 11.68 -5.32
N SER A 296 -16.05 10.75 -6.27
CA SER A 296 -15.24 9.53 -6.16
C SER A 296 -13.74 9.78 -6.34
N GLU A 297 -13.35 10.97 -6.82
CA GLU A 297 -11.98 11.25 -7.33
C GLU A 297 -11.60 10.45 -8.58
N HIS A 298 -12.52 9.73 -9.25
CA HIS A 298 -12.24 9.25 -10.60
C HIS A 298 -11.70 10.43 -11.42
N PRO A 299 -10.63 10.33 -12.22
CA PRO A 299 -9.87 11.46 -12.76
C PRO A 299 -10.62 12.58 -13.52
N TYR A 300 -11.88 12.35 -13.92
CA TYR A 300 -12.76 13.41 -14.40
C TYR A 300 -13.31 14.28 -13.25
N ALA A 301 -13.51 13.70 -12.07
CA ALA A 301 -13.83 14.33 -10.80
C ALA A 301 -12.55 14.88 -10.10
N PRO A 302 -12.54 16.17 -9.75
CA PRO A 302 -11.41 16.80 -9.08
C PRO A 302 -11.04 16.17 -7.73
N PRO A 303 -9.73 16.04 -7.41
CA PRO A 303 -9.27 15.74 -6.05
C PRO A 303 -9.89 16.63 -4.96
N GLY A 304 -10.15 17.91 -5.26
CA GLY A 304 -10.80 18.86 -4.33
C GLY A 304 -12.24 18.46 -3.96
N ASP A 305 -13.01 17.93 -4.92
CA ASP A 305 -14.37 17.44 -4.68
C ASP A 305 -14.32 16.18 -3.80
N GLY A 306 -13.41 15.26 -4.08
CA GLY A 306 -13.17 14.11 -3.22
C GLY A 306 -12.72 14.45 -1.81
N ALA A 307 -11.79 15.40 -1.66
CA ALA A 307 -11.40 15.93 -0.36
C ALA A 307 -12.61 16.47 0.41
N HIS A 308 -13.53 17.15 -0.28
CA HIS A 308 -14.78 17.62 0.31
C HIS A 308 -15.63 16.45 0.83
N PHE A 309 -15.83 15.40 0.04
CA PHE A 309 -16.58 14.23 0.49
C PHE A 309 -15.92 13.49 1.66
N VAL A 310 -14.60 13.28 1.60
CA VAL A 310 -13.83 12.68 2.72
C VAL A 310 -13.99 13.54 3.98
N ASN A 311 -13.93 14.87 3.86
CA ASN A 311 -14.16 15.76 5.00
C ASN A 311 -15.58 15.65 5.56
N LEU A 312 -16.61 15.54 4.72
CA LEU A 312 -17.99 15.34 5.18
C LEU A 312 -18.15 14.03 5.97
N VAL A 313 -17.56 12.93 5.48
CA VAL A 313 -17.54 11.65 6.21
C VAL A 313 -16.79 11.78 7.53
N TYR A 314 -15.62 12.44 7.53
CA TYR A 314 -14.84 12.71 8.73
C TYR A 314 -15.64 13.48 9.78
N GLN A 315 -16.30 14.58 9.38
CA GLN A 315 -17.12 15.40 10.27
C GLN A 315 -18.37 14.65 10.76
N ALA A 316 -18.95 13.77 9.94
CA ALA A 316 -20.08 12.93 10.35
C ALA A 316 -19.68 11.94 11.46
N LEU A 317 -18.51 11.32 11.36
CA LEU A 317 -17.94 10.45 12.40
C LEU A 317 -17.55 11.24 13.65
N ALA A 318 -17.01 12.45 13.48
CA ALA A 318 -16.63 13.34 14.57
C ALA A 318 -17.82 14.04 15.26
N ALA A 319 -19.06 13.80 14.83
CA ALA A 319 -20.25 14.40 15.43
C ALA A 319 -20.50 13.93 16.88
N ASP A 320 -19.92 12.80 17.27
CA ASP A 320 -19.81 12.33 18.65
C ASP A 320 -18.36 11.88 18.89
N GLU A 321 -17.68 12.52 19.85
CA GLU A 321 -16.26 12.26 20.13
C GLU A 321 -16.01 10.83 20.62
N ALA A 322 -16.93 10.22 21.38
CA ALA A 322 -16.74 8.85 21.86
C ALA A 322 -16.88 7.82 20.72
N VAL A 323 -17.73 8.09 19.72
CA VAL A 323 -17.79 7.29 18.51
C VAL A 323 -16.52 7.45 17.68
N PHE A 324 -16.07 8.69 17.44
CA PHE A 324 -14.81 8.95 16.74
C PHE A 324 -13.63 8.25 17.41
N ASP A 325 -13.55 8.33 18.75
CA ASP A 325 -12.49 7.75 19.56
C ASP A 325 -12.48 6.21 19.58
N SER A 326 -13.52 5.57 19.05
CA SER A 326 -13.61 4.11 18.92
C SER A 326 -13.72 3.65 17.46
N THR A 327 -13.45 4.54 16.51
CA THR A 327 -13.57 4.29 15.07
C THR A 327 -12.20 4.19 14.38
N VAL A 328 -12.12 3.31 13.39
CA VAL A 328 -11.07 3.27 12.38
C VAL A 328 -11.70 3.65 11.04
N LEU A 329 -11.23 4.73 10.41
CA LEU A 329 -11.54 5.05 9.02
C LEU A 329 -10.34 4.67 8.14
N PHE A 330 -10.53 3.68 7.29
CA PHE A 330 -9.62 3.37 6.20
C PHE A 330 -10.00 4.21 4.98
N LEU A 331 -9.17 5.19 4.64
CA LEU A 331 -9.21 5.91 3.38
C LEU A 331 -8.17 5.29 2.45
N ASN A 332 -8.61 4.58 1.42
CA ASN A 332 -7.75 4.02 0.39
C ASN A 332 -8.26 4.35 -1.01
N TYR A 333 -7.49 3.96 -2.01
CA TYR A 333 -7.83 4.10 -3.42
C TYR A 333 -7.83 2.70 -4.07
N ASP A 334 -8.60 2.53 -5.12
CA ASP A 334 -8.79 1.26 -5.81
C ASP A 334 -7.64 0.90 -6.76
N GLU A 335 -7.23 1.81 -7.65
CA GLU A 335 -6.12 1.65 -8.58
C GLU A 335 -5.48 3.01 -8.90
N ASN A 336 -4.55 3.06 -9.86
CA ASN A 336 -3.65 4.20 -10.05
C ASN A 336 -4.01 5.13 -11.21
N ASP A 337 -5.08 4.91 -11.97
CA ASP A 337 -5.43 5.61 -13.22
C ASP A 337 -4.29 5.54 -14.25
N GLY A 338 -3.35 4.59 -14.14
CA GLY A 338 -2.13 4.63 -14.95
C GLY A 338 -1.17 5.78 -14.59
N TYR A 339 -1.39 6.54 -13.52
CA TYR A 339 -0.37 7.44 -12.97
C TYR A 339 0.83 6.66 -12.45
N PHE A 340 2.03 7.19 -12.71
CA PHE A 340 3.32 6.59 -12.41
C PHE A 340 3.48 6.27 -10.94
N ASP A 341 4.06 5.10 -10.67
CA ASP A 341 4.64 4.76 -9.38
C ASP A 341 5.98 4.05 -9.59
N HIS A 342 7.00 4.48 -8.84
CA HIS A 342 8.36 4.00 -9.05
C HIS A 342 8.67 2.65 -8.39
N VAL A 343 7.82 2.17 -7.50
CA VAL A 343 8.08 0.94 -6.74
C VAL A 343 7.53 -0.26 -7.52
N PRO A 344 8.38 -1.22 -7.93
CA PRO A 344 7.90 -2.45 -8.54
C PRO A 344 6.98 -3.18 -7.58
N PRO A 345 5.75 -3.53 -7.99
CA PRO A 345 4.83 -4.20 -7.11
C PRO A 345 5.30 -5.63 -6.82
N PRO A 346 5.10 -6.13 -5.58
CA PRO A 346 5.33 -7.54 -5.27
C PRO A 346 4.56 -8.43 -6.23
N SER A 347 5.24 -9.37 -6.88
CA SER A 347 4.60 -10.31 -7.80
C SER A 347 4.78 -11.76 -7.30
N PRO A 348 3.81 -12.64 -7.53
CA PRO A 348 3.88 -14.04 -7.14
C PRO A 348 4.98 -14.76 -7.94
N PRO A 349 5.71 -15.71 -7.31
CA PRO A 349 6.52 -16.67 -8.05
C PRO A 349 5.67 -17.43 -9.08
N ALA A 350 6.26 -17.77 -10.23
CA ALA A 350 5.57 -18.51 -11.28
C ALA A 350 4.94 -19.81 -10.74
N GLY A 351 3.69 -20.07 -11.11
CA GLY A 351 2.95 -21.26 -10.67
C GLY A 351 2.25 -21.14 -9.31
N THR A 352 2.29 -19.97 -8.66
CA THR A 352 1.51 -19.72 -7.44
C THR A 352 0.02 -19.87 -7.72
N ALA A 353 -0.66 -20.76 -6.98
CA ALA A 353 -2.08 -21.06 -7.20
C ALA A 353 -2.96 -19.83 -6.94
N GLY A 354 -3.92 -19.58 -7.84
CA GLY A 354 -4.91 -18.50 -7.71
C GLY A 354 -4.41 -17.11 -8.07
N GLU A 355 -3.12 -16.94 -8.42
CA GLU A 355 -2.52 -15.61 -8.64
C GLU A 355 -2.20 -15.31 -10.12
N PHE A 356 -2.61 -16.16 -11.06
CA PHE A 356 -2.33 -15.99 -12.48
C PHE A 356 -3.60 -16.15 -13.34
N LEU A 357 -3.68 -15.32 -14.39
CA LEU A 357 -4.57 -15.45 -15.53
C LEU A 357 -3.74 -15.86 -16.75
N ASN A 358 -3.93 -17.08 -17.25
CA ASN A 358 -3.23 -17.59 -18.44
C ASN A 358 -1.69 -17.42 -18.39
N GLY A 359 -1.09 -17.59 -17.20
CA GLY A 359 0.35 -17.45 -16.98
C GLY A 359 0.85 -16.01 -16.76
N VAL A 360 -0.05 -15.02 -16.77
CA VAL A 360 0.23 -13.63 -16.41
C VAL A 360 -0.27 -13.38 -14.99
N PRO A 361 0.54 -12.83 -14.07
CA PRO A 361 0.10 -12.61 -12.69
C PRO A 361 -1.00 -11.54 -12.64
N TYR A 362 -1.98 -11.69 -11.74
CA TYR A 362 -2.97 -10.62 -11.51
C TYR A 362 -2.32 -9.38 -10.90
N GLY A 363 -1.46 -9.59 -9.90
CA GLY A 363 -0.87 -8.48 -9.15
C GLY A 363 0.19 -8.95 -8.17
N PHE A 364 0.57 -8.13 -7.18
CA PHE A 364 -0.07 -6.85 -6.86
C PHE A 364 0.05 -5.83 -8.00
N GLY A 365 -0.88 -4.89 -8.04
CA GLY A 365 -0.79 -3.72 -8.91
C GLY A 365 0.05 -2.62 -8.27
N PHE A 366 0.06 -1.43 -8.87
CA PHE A 366 0.88 -0.31 -8.42
C PHE A 366 0.47 0.22 -7.04
N ARG A 367 1.35 0.99 -6.39
CA ARG A 367 1.00 1.60 -5.10
C ARG A 367 -0.10 2.63 -5.28
N VAL A 368 -1.04 2.61 -4.35
CA VAL A 368 -2.15 3.56 -4.24
C VAL A 368 -2.19 4.11 -2.82
N PRO A 369 -2.67 5.34 -2.58
CA PRO A 369 -2.69 5.88 -1.24
C PRO A 369 -3.53 5.06 -0.26
N MET A 370 -3.04 4.96 0.97
CA MET A 370 -3.85 4.57 2.11
C MET A 370 -3.47 5.38 3.35
N ILE A 371 -4.47 6.04 3.95
CA ILE A 371 -4.36 6.73 5.23
C ILE A 371 -5.34 6.10 6.20
N VAL A 372 -4.85 5.77 7.40
CA VAL A 372 -5.68 5.17 8.45
C VAL A 372 -5.99 6.23 9.50
N VAL A 373 -7.21 6.73 9.50
CA VAL A 373 -7.68 7.80 10.39
C VAL A 373 -8.30 7.19 11.64
N SER A 374 -7.62 7.31 12.77
CA SER A 374 -8.03 6.74 14.05
C SER A 374 -7.23 7.33 15.22
N PRO A 375 -7.73 7.32 16.47
CA PRO A 375 -6.93 7.74 17.62
C PRO A 375 -5.61 6.98 17.77
N TRP A 376 -5.61 5.68 17.41
CA TRP A 376 -4.45 4.80 17.52
C TRP A 376 -3.41 4.98 16.41
N THR A 377 -3.69 5.84 15.41
CA THR A 377 -2.79 6.11 14.29
C THR A 377 -2.28 7.55 14.28
N ARG A 378 -2.62 8.35 15.30
CA ARG A 378 -2.19 9.74 15.41
C ARG A 378 -0.67 9.88 15.54
N GLY A 379 -0.13 10.96 14.97
CA GLY A 379 1.29 11.32 15.04
C GLY A 379 2.03 11.38 13.71
N GLY A 380 1.32 11.29 12.58
CA GLY A 380 1.93 11.44 11.24
C GLY A 380 2.88 10.30 10.87
N TRP A 381 2.58 9.09 11.34
CA TRP A 381 3.41 7.90 11.15
C TRP A 381 3.43 7.44 9.69
N VAL A 382 4.48 6.72 9.30
CA VAL A 382 4.52 5.94 8.07
C VAL A 382 4.59 4.45 8.38
N SER A 383 3.90 3.62 7.59
CA SER A 383 4.11 2.18 7.57
C SER A 383 4.57 1.74 6.18
N SER A 384 5.71 1.04 6.14
CA SER A 384 6.29 0.44 4.93
C SER A 384 6.12 -1.08 4.91
N GLU A 385 5.19 -1.62 5.70
CA GLU A 385 4.73 -3.01 5.58
C GLU A 385 3.94 -3.15 4.27
N VAL A 386 4.10 -4.30 3.61
CA VAL A 386 3.45 -4.56 2.33
C VAL A 386 1.98 -4.86 2.56
N PHE A 387 1.10 -4.05 2.00
CA PHE A 387 -0.35 -4.21 2.11
C PHE A 387 -1.03 -4.16 0.73
N GLU A 388 -2.23 -4.70 0.63
CA GLU A 388 -3.14 -4.49 -0.51
C GLU A 388 -4.60 -4.59 -0.07
N HIS A 389 -5.59 -4.56 -0.98
CA HIS A 389 -7.00 -4.48 -0.58
C HIS A 389 -7.46 -5.63 0.32
N THR A 390 -6.94 -6.84 0.17
CA THR A 390 -7.30 -7.92 1.09
C THR A 390 -6.74 -7.73 2.51
N SER A 391 -5.74 -6.85 2.71
CA SER A 391 -5.28 -6.45 4.04
C SER A 391 -6.37 -5.78 4.87
N VAL A 392 -7.32 -5.07 4.24
CA VAL A 392 -8.50 -4.50 4.92
C VAL A 392 -9.40 -5.62 5.45
N LEU A 393 -9.64 -6.65 4.64
CA LEU A 393 -10.41 -7.81 5.06
C LEU A 393 -9.71 -8.54 6.20
N ARG A 394 -8.39 -8.72 6.12
CA ARG A 394 -7.61 -9.40 7.16
C ARG A 394 -7.55 -8.64 8.49
N PHE A 395 -7.59 -7.30 8.45
CA PHE A 395 -7.80 -6.50 9.65
C PHE A 395 -9.13 -6.86 10.30
N LEU A 396 -10.22 -6.89 9.51
CA LEU A 396 -11.55 -7.25 9.99
C LEU A 396 -11.61 -8.69 10.50
N GLU A 397 -10.93 -9.65 9.86
CA GLU A 397 -10.81 -11.03 10.37
C GLU A 397 -10.18 -11.05 11.77
N THR A 398 -9.08 -10.32 11.94
CA THR A 398 -8.34 -10.24 13.21
C THR A 398 -9.16 -9.56 14.30
N TRP A 399 -9.80 -8.44 13.96
CA TRP A 399 -10.65 -7.67 14.86
C TRP A 399 -11.89 -8.47 15.30
N THR A 400 -12.64 -9.03 14.36
CA THR A 400 -13.86 -9.79 14.65
C THR A 400 -13.57 -11.08 15.43
N ALA A 401 -12.43 -11.73 15.17
CA ALA A 401 -11.96 -12.83 16.00
C ALA A 401 -11.65 -12.39 17.44
N ALA A 402 -11.00 -11.23 17.62
CA ALA A 402 -10.74 -10.68 18.95
C ALA A 402 -12.02 -10.31 19.73
N LEU A 403 -13.09 -9.94 19.02
CA LEU A 403 -14.42 -9.70 19.58
C LEU A 403 -15.21 -11.00 19.89
N GLY A 404 -14.76 -12.16 19.43
CA GLY A 404 -15.45 -13.44 19.62
C GLY A 404 -16.52 -13.76 18.57
N THR A 405 -16.56 -13.01 17.47
CA THR A 405 -17.48 -13.20 16.34
C THR A 405 -16.69 -13.33 15.04
N PRO A 406 -15.80 -14.34 14.89
CA PRO A 406 -14.86 -14.40 13.78
C PRO A 406 -15.56 -14.44 12.43
N ALA A 407 -15.27 -13.45 11.58
CA ALA A 407 -15.73 -13.39 10.21
C ALA A 407 -14.53 -13.53 9.26
N THR A 408 -14.39 -14.70 8.63
CA THR A 408 -13.27 -15.01 7.72
C THR A 408 -13.67 -14.85 6.25
N CYS A 409 -12.77 -14.29 5.44
CA CYS A 409 -12.89 -14.26 3.99
C CYS A 409 -12.39 -15.59 3.39
N PRO A 410 -13.26 -16.37 2.71
CA PRO A 410 -12.87 -17.69 2.22
C PRO A 410 -12.01 -17.66 0.96
N ASN A 411 -11.84 -16.50 0.32
CA ASN A 411 -11.30 -16.44 -1.05
C ASN A 411 -9.87 -15.90 -1.16
N ILE A 412 -9.34 -15.29 -0.09
CA ILE A 412 -7.96 -14.76 -0.11
C ILE A 412 -6.99 -15.93 -0.27
N SER A 413 -6.16 -15.89 -1.30
CA SER A 413 -5.19 -16.94 -1.59
C SER A 413 -4.16 -17.12 -0.47
N ASP A 414 -3.59 -18.32 -0.38
CA ASP A 414 -2.54 -18.62 0.60
C ASP A 414 -1.32 -17.70 0.43
N TRP A 415 -0.96 -17.36 -0.82
CA TRP A 415 0.16 -16.47 -1.09
C TRP A 415 -0.11 -15.04 -0.62
N ARG A 416 -1.31 -14.50 -0.85
CA ARG A 416 -1.70 -13.17 -0.34
C ARG A 416 -1.68 -13.13 1.19
N ARG A 417 -2.25 -14.15 1.85
CA ARG A 417 -2.20 -14.28 3.31
C ARG A 417 -0.78 -14.30 3.87
N LYS A 418 0.17 -14.83 3.09
CA LYS A 418 1.58 -14.95 3.45
C LYS A 418 2.38 -13.65 3.24
N VAL A 419 2.14 -12.94 2.14
CA VAL A 419 2.97 -11.80 1.70
C VAL A 419 2.43 -10.44 2.16
N SER A 420 1.11 -10.22 2.13
CA SER A 420 0.54 -8.96 2.61
C SER A 420 0.40 -8.95 4.13
N GLY A 421 0.39 -7.77 4.74
CA GLY A 421 0.06 -7.58 6.14
C GLY A 421 -1.45 -7.58 6.38
N ASP A 422 -1.84 -7.59 7.66
CA ASP A 422 -3.25 -7.54 8.12
C ASP A 422 -3.64 -6.15 8.68
N LEU A 423 -2.84 -5.13 8.37
CA LEU A 423 -2.91 -3.74 8.87
C LEU A 423 -2.79 -3.55 10.38
N THR A 424 -2.67 -4.59 11.20
CA THR A 424 -2.59 -4.40 12.66
C THR A 424 -1.33 -3.64 13.09
N GLY A 425 -0.24 -3.75 12.31
CA GLY A 425 1.01 -3.02 12.53
C GLY A 425 0.94 -1.50 12.36
N VAL A 426 -0.16 -0.95 11.80
CA VAL A 426 -0.28 0.52 11.61
C VAL A 426 -0.74 1.27 12.85
N PHE A 427 -1.16 0.54 13.90
CA PHE A 427 -1.80 1.07 15.11
C PHE A 427 -0.86 1.01 16.32
N ASP A 428 -0.99 1.98 17.22
CA ASP A 428 -0.58 1.87 18.63
C ASP A 428 -1.84 1.84 19.48
N PHE A 429 -2.36 0.63 19.75
CA PHE A 429 -3.56 0.46 20.56
C PHE A 429 -3.36 0.85 22.02
N ALA A 430 -2.12 0.86 22.52
CA ALA A 430 -1.81 1.13 23.91
C ALA A 430 -1.77 2.64 24.22
N HIS A 431 -1.51 3.48 23.23
CA HIS A 431 -1.38 4.94 23.40
C HIS A 431 -2.23 5.73 22.38
N PRO A 432 -3.58 5.66 22.45
CA PRO A 432 -4.44 6.46 21.59
C PRO A 432 -4.27 7.96 21.86
N VAL A 433 -4.39 8.77 20.80
CA VAL A 433 -4.58 10.22 20.90
C VAL A 433 -5.98 10.56 20.40
N ASN A 434 -6.84 10.85 21.36
CA ASN A 434 -8.27 11.05 21.14
C ASN A 434 -8.60 12.39 20.47
N GLY A 435 -9.81 12.45 19.92
CA GLY A 435 -10.41 13.62 19.32
C GLY A 435 -10.01 13.86 17.86
N PRO A 436 -10.86 14.58 17.10
CA PRO A 436 -10.56 14.98 15.75
C PRO A 436 -9.43 16.05 15.68
N VAL A 437 -8.93 16.29 14.48
CA VAL A 437 -7.96 17.36 14.16
C VAL A 437 -8.62 18.43 13.32
N SER A 438 -8.05 19.64 13.40
CA SER A 438 -8.35 20.67 12.41
C SER A 438 -7.69 20.28 11.09
N LEU A 439 -8.50 20.09 10.05
CA LEU A 439 -8.04 19.88 8.68
C LEU A 439 -8.21 21.17 7.87
N PRO A 440 -7.41 21.36 6.79
CA PRO A 440 -7.62 22.46 5.85
C PRO A 440 -9.06 22.46 5.30
N ALA A 441 -9.57 23.65 5.01
CA ALA A 441 -10.85 23.78 4.34
C ALA A 441 -10.81 23.13 2.95
N THR A 442 -11.94 22.56 2.55
CA THR A 442 -12.13 21.96 1.23
C THR A 442 -13.13 22.79 0.42
N SER A 443 -13.02 22.75 -0.90
CA SER A 443 -13.90 23.45 -1.82
C SER A 443 -14.29 22.53 -2.97
N VAL A 444 -15.52 22.67 -3.45
CA VAL A 444 -16.02 21.93 -4.61
C VAL A 444 -15.75 22.75 -5.88
N ILE A 445 -15.00 22.17 -6.80
CA ILE A 445 -14.77 22.67 -8.16
C ILE A 445 -15.94 22.26 -9.05
N GLY A 446 -16.41 21.01 -8.93
CA GLY A 446 -17.49 20.45 -9.72
C GLY A 446 -17.02 19.84 -11.04
N ILE A 447 -17.27 18.54 -11.22
CA ILE A 447 -16.89 17.76 -12.41
C ILE A 447 -17.26 18.42 -13.76
N GLY A 448 -18.41 19.10 -13.84
CA GLY A 448 -18.85 19.77 -15.07
C GLY A 448 -17.98 20.96 -15.50
N ASN A 449 -17.24 21.56 -14.56
CA ASN A 449 -16.30 22.64 -14.86
C ASN A 449 -14.99 22.11 -15.46
N CYS A 450 -14.70 20.80 -15.32
CA CYS A 450 -13.50 20.19 -15.85
C CYS A 450 -13.63 19.68 -17.29
N THR A 451 -14.84 19.36 -17.75
CA THR A 451 -15.07 18.60 -19.00
C THR A 451 -14.50 19.25 -20.27
N SER A 452 -14.26 20.56 -20.26
CA SER A 452 -13.76 21.31 -21.42
C SER A 452 -12.35 21.87 -21.24
N LEU A 453 -11.71 21.60 -20.10
CA LEU A 453 -10.40 22.14 -19.80
C LEU A 453 -9.30 21.33 -20.50
N PRO A 454 -8.25 21.99 -20.99
CA PRO A 454 -7.11 21.29 -21.55
C PRO A 454 -6.35 20.55 -20.45
N ASN A 455 -5.81 19.39 -20.79
CA ASN A 455 -4.99 18.63 -19.85
C ASN A 455 -3.65 19.36 -19.60
N PRO A 456 -3.09 19.26 -18.39
CA PRO A 456 -1.75 19.77 -18.09
C PRO A 456 -0.68 19.16 -19.00
N VAL A 457 0.42 19.89 -19.20
CA VAL A 457 1.59 19.43 -19.97
C VAL A 457 2.90 19.63 -19.21
N PRO A 458 3.92 18.76 -19.39
CA PRO A 458 5.22 18.95 -18.76
C PRO A 458 5.86 20.26 -19.20
N THR A 459 6.34 21.05 -18.24
CA THR A 459 7.05 22.33 -18.50
C THR A 459 8.56 22.21 -18.35
N ASP A 460 9.03 21.17 -17.69
CA ASP A 460 10.44 20.86 -17.47
C ASP A 460 10.70 19.35 -17.58
N ASN A 461 11.97 18.98 -17.42
CA ASN A 461 12.40 17.59 -17.42
C ASN A 461 13.41 17.36 -16.31
N ALA A 462 12.96 17.60 -15.08
CA ALA A 462 13.70 17.37 -13.86
C ALA A 462 12.78 16.73 -12.82
N LEU A 463 13.30 15.78 -12.04
CA LEU A 463 12.52 15.15 -10.97
C LEU A 463 12.14 16.20 -9.91
N PRO A 464 10.84 16.35 -9.57
CA PRO A 464 10.40 17.23 -8.50
C PRO A 464 11.02 16.83 -7.16
N ALA A 465 11.49 17.82 -6.41
CA ALA A 465 12.05 17.57 -5.09
C ALA A 465 10.96 17.09 -4.12
N GLN A 466 11.26 16.04 -3.36
CA GLN A 466 10.48 15.64 -2.19
C GLN A 466 10.72 16.64 -1.04
N GLU A 467 9.72 16.85 -0.19
CA GLU A 467 9.86 17.66 1.02
C GLU A 467 10.96 17.07 1.91
N PRO A 468 11.87 17.89 2.47
CA PRO A 468 12.93 17.39 3.31
C PRO A 468 12.41 16.90 4.66
N GLY A 469 13.10 15.92 5.23
CA GLY A 469 12.88 15.43 6.59
C GLY A 469 12.31 14.02 6.65
N THR A 470 12.09 13.57 7.88
CA THR A 470 11.67 12.19 8.19
C THR A 470 10.34 12.17 8.93
N ARG A 471 9.78 10.96 9.07
CA ARG A 471 8.58 10.65 9.85
C ARG A 471 8.86 9.55 10.86
N PRO A 472 8.12 9.50 11.98
CA PRO A 472 8.12 8.31 12.82
C PRO A 472 7.58 7.12 12.00
N ALA A 473 8.22 5.96 12.11
CA ALA A 473 7.91 4.77 11.30
C ALA A 473 7.40 3.62 12.17
N ARG A 474 6.39 2.90 11.69
CA ARG A 474 5.84 1.72 12.37
C ARG A 474 6.84 0.56 12.32
N ALA A 475 6.80 -0.29 13.34
CA ALA A 475 7.62 -1.50 13.40
C ALA A 475 7.24 -2.43 12.23
N LEU A 476 8.23 -3.04 11.59
CA LEU A 476 8.00 -3.93 10.45
C LEU A 476 8.31 -5.39 10.77
N PRO A 477 7.56 -6.35 10.19
CA PRO A 477 7.67 -7.78 10.52
C PRO A 477 8.72 -8.51 9.66
N TYR A 478 9.79 -7.83 9.25
CA TYR A 478 10.78 -8.34 8.31
C TYR A 478 12.20 -8.20 8.84
N GLN A 479 13.13 -8.94 8.28
CA GLN A 479 14.57 -8.64 8.39
C GLN A 479 15.28 -9.18 7.13
N PRO A 480 15.05 -8.54 5.97
CA PRO A 480 15.51 -9.06 4.68
C PRO A 480 17.04 -8.99 4.56
N GLY A 481 17.65 -10.03 3.99
CA GLY A 481 19.08 -10.14 3.71
C GLY A 481 19.33 -10.74 2.34
N GLY A 482 20.55 -10.60 1.83
CA GLY A 482 20.91 -11.20 0.55
C GLY A 482 22.32 -10.83 0.07
N TYR A 483 22.89 -11.72 -0.72
CA TYR A 483 24.25 -11.61 -1.27
C TYR A 483 24.45 -12.57 -2.47
N LEU A 484 25.51 -12.34 -3.25
CA LEU A 484 25.99 -13.29 -4.25
C LEU A 484 26.88 -14.29 -3.50
N ASP A 485 26.53 -15.57 -3.56
CA ASP A 485 27.22 -16.64 -2.83
C ASP A 485 28.51 -17.06 -3.55
N ARG A 486 28.40 -17.43 -4.83
CA ARG A 486 29.53 -17.86 -5.65
C ARG A 486 29.28 -17.71 -7.15
N LEU A 487 30.37 -17.75 -7.90
CA LEU A 487 30.37 -18.01 -9.33
C LEU A 487 30.78 -19.48 -9.58
N GLU A 488 29.96 -20.21 -10.32
CA GLU A 488 30.21 -21.60 -10.71
C GLU A 488 30.54 -21.67 -12.19
N PHE A 489 31.74 -22.18 -12.51
CA PHE A 489 32.25 -22.28 -13.88
C PHE A 489 32.01 -23.68 -14.43
N GLY A 490 31.22 -23.76 -15.51
CA GLY A 490 30.86 -25.01 -16.18
C GLY A 490 31.52 -25.17 -17.55
N ALA A 491 31.30 -26.33 -18.16
CA ALA A 491 31.74 -26.60 -19.53
C ALA A 491 31.07 -25.66 -20.55
N GLY A 492 31.69 -25.50 -21.73
CA GLY A 492 31.12 -24.73 -22.83
C GLY A 492 30.97 -23.23 -22.56
N GLY A 493 31.74 -22.66 -21.62
CA GLY A 493 31.67 -21.23 -21.29
C GLY A 493 30.47 -20.84 -20.42
N LYS A 494 29.75 -21.81 -19.85
CA LYS A 494 28.67 -21.56 -18.89
C LYS A 494 29.24 -21.03 -17.57
N ILE A 495 28.66 -19.96 -17.04
CA ILE A 495 29.05 -19.38 -15.73
C ILE A 495 27.76 -19.08 -14.97
N LEU A 496 27.54 -19.71 -13.82
CA LEU A 496 26.35 -19.49 -12.99
C LEU A 496 26.68 -18.57 -11.81
N ALA A 497 25.94 -17.48 -11.66
CA ALA A 497 25.98 -16.63 -10.47
C ALA A 497 24.87 -17.08 -9.51
N TRP A 498 25.26 -17.53 -8.31
CA TRP A 498 24.34 -17.99 -7.28
C TRP A 498 24.02 -16.86 -6.29
N PHE A 499 22.73 -16.66 -6.02
CA PHE A 499 22.23 -15.65 -5.10
C PHE A 499 21.54 -16.31 -3.92
N VAL A 500 21.63 -15.66 -2.76
CA VAL A 500 20.93 -16.06 -1.54
C VAL A 500 20.04 -14.90 -1.09
N MET A 501 18.82 -15.22 -0.69
CA MET A 501 17.88 -14.29 -0.06
C MET A 501 17.48 -14.84 1.30
N THR A 502 17.48 -14.01 2.32
CA THR A 502 17.12 -14.39 3.70
C THR A 502 16.09 -13.44 4.27
N ASN A 503 15.30 -13.94 5.22
CA ASN A 503 14.41 -13.11 6.03
C ASN A 503 14.48 -13.63 7.46
N GLN A 504 15.44 -13.15 8.23
CA GLN A 504 15.91 -13.82 9.44
C GLN A 504 16.10 -12.88 10.62
N GLY A 505 15.82 -13.35 11.82
CA GLY A 505 15.93 -12.57 13.06
C GLY A 505 14.58 -12.47 13.76
N ALA A 506 14.59 -12.00 15.00
CA ALA A 506 13.38 -11.91 15.82
C ALA A 506 12.25 -11.05 15.18
N PRO A 507 12.54 -9.93 14.48
CA PRO A 507 11.48 -9.15 13.83
C PRO A 507 10.82 -9.86 12.64
N ALA A 508 11.50 -10.82 11.99
CA ALA A 508 10.98 -11.55 10.84
C ALA A 508 9.85 -12.50 11.26
N THR A 509 8.61 -12.04 11.13
CA THR A 509 7.38 -12.77 11.52
C THR A 509 6.37 -12.89 10.36
N ARG A 510 6.69 -12.28 9.22
CA ARG A 510 5.95 -12.40 7.95
C ARG A 510 6.92 -12.77 6.82
N ALA A 511 6.39 -13.32 5.74
CA ALA A 511 7.19 -13.59 4.56
C ALA A 511 7.60 -12.27 3.86
N ALA A 512 8.79 -12.24 3.29
CA ALA A 512 9.28 -11.13 2.49
C ALA A 512 9.24 -11.50 1.00
N HIS A 513 8.71 -10.61 0.18
CA HIS A 513 8.87 -10.72 -1.27
C HIS A 513 10.27 -10.26 -1.68
N PHE A 514 10.82 -10.88 -2.71
CA PHE A 514 12.05 -10.40 -3.36
C PHE A 514 11.87 -10.44 -4.86
N SER A 515 12.56 -9.54 -5.56
CA SER A 515 12.77 -9.68 -6.99
C SER A 515 14.20 -9.37 -7.39
N ILE A 516 14.70 -10.05 -8.42
CA ILE A 516 16.04 -9.81 -8.97
C ILE A 516 15.90 -9.30 -10.40
N HIS A 517 16.39 -8.09 -10.63
CA HIS A 517 16.28 -7.33 -11.87
C HIS A 517 17.60 -7.36 -12.62
N PRO A 518 17.62 -7.80 -13.90
CA PRO A 518 18.78 -7.58 -14.75
C PRO A 518 18.83 -6.12 -15.21
N ASN A 519 19.83 -5.38 -14.73
CA ASN A 519 20.05 -3.99 -15.16
C ASN A 519 20.72 -3.93 -16.54
N ALA A 520 21.61 -4.90 -16.83
CA ALA A 520 22.35 -5.01 -18.09
C ALA A 520 22.82 -6.45 -18.36
N TYR A 521 23.31 -6.68 -19.59
CA TYR A 521 23.93 -7.95 -20.06
C TYR A 521 23.01 -9.17 -20.09
N ARG A 522 21.72 -8.95 -19.86
CA ARG A 522 20.70 -9.98 -19.95
C ARG A 522 19.34 -9.36 -20.25
N ASP A 523 18.67 -9.91 -21.25
CA ASP A 523 17.32 -9.49 -21.62
C ASP A 523 16.27 -10.50 -21.13
N THR A 524 16.11 -10.60 -19.80
CA THR A 524 15.06 -11.40 -19.17
C THR A 524 14.21 -10.55 -18.24
N THR A 525 12.98 -10.98 -17.98
CA THR A 525 12.14 -10.35 -16.94
C THR A 525 12.77 -10.55 -15.56
N PRO A 526 12.49 -9.67 -14.59
CA PRO A 526 12.84 -9.89 -13.19
C PRO A 526 12.32 -11.23 -12.68
N TRP A 527 13.12 -11.90 -11.85
CA TRP A 527 12.71 -13.12 -11.14
C TRP A 527 12.03 -12.76 -9.82
N GLN A 528 11.04 -13.55 -9.42
CA GLN A 528 10.16 -13.27 -8.28
C GLN A 528 10.29 -14.37 -7.24
N TYR A 529 10.42 -13.98 -5.97
CA TYR A 529 10.60 -14.90 -4.85
C TYR A 529 9.76 -14.49 -3.65
N THR A 530 9.45 -15.47 -2.81
CA THR A 530 8.85 -15.25 -1.49
C THR A 530 9.63 -16.06 -0.48
N VAL A 531 10.20 -15.42 0.53
CA VAL A 531 10.99 -16.06 1.58
C VAL A 531 10.24 -15.97 2.89
N ASP A 532 9.94 -17.13 3.48
CA ASP A 532 9.28 -17.22 4.78
C ASP A 532 10.04 -16.50 5.90
N ALA A 533 9.31 -16.18 6.98
CA ALA A 533 9.92 -15.75 8.23
C ALA A 533 10.91 -16.81 8.75
N GLY A 534 12.14 -16.40 9.06
CA GLY A 534 13.25 -17.30 9.40
C GLY A 534 13.85 -18.05 8.20
N GLY A 535 13.31 -17.85 7.00
CA GLY A 535 13.62 -18.62 5.81
C GLY A 535 14.90 -18.19 5.08
N THR A 536 15.30 -19.03 4.13
CA THR A 536 16.36 -18.76 3.18
C THR A 536 15.98 -19.39 1.84
N ALA A 537 16.20 -18.66 0.75
CA ALA A 537 16.08 -19.17 -0.61
C ALA A 537 17.41 -18.94 -1.35
N SER A 538 17.69 -19.78 -2.34
CA SER A 538 18.81 -19.60 -3.24
C SER A 538 18.41 -19.97 -4.66
N ASP A 539 18.96 -19.23 -5.63
CA ASP A 539 18.76 -19.47 -7.05
C ASP A 539 20.02 -19.03 -7.82
N TYR A 540 20.12 -19.42 -9.08
CA TYR A 540 21.26 -19.09 -9.93
C TYR A 540 20.85 -18.62 -11.33
N PHE A 541 21.68 -17.76 -11.91
CA PHE A 541 21.49 -17.29 -13.29
C PHE A 541 22.75 -17.50 -14.10
N ASN A 542 22.59 -17.95 -15.35
CA ASN A 542 23.70 -18.04 -16.28
C ASN A 542 24.11 -16.64 -16.74
N ILE A 543 25.35 -16.25 -16.45
CA ILE A 543 25.98 -15.00 -16.86
C ILE A 543 27.09 -15.23 -17.91
N GLY A 544 27.38 -16.49 -18.26
CA GLY A 544 28.40 -16.87 -19.24
C GLY A 544 27.90 -16.82 -20.68
N SER A 545 28.37 -17.77 -21.50
CA SER A 545 28.06 -17.85 -22.93
C SER A 545 26.55 -17.85 -23.20
N GLY A 546 26.13 -17.04 -24.18
CA GLY A 546 24.74 -16.82 -24.55
C GLY A 546 24.03 -15.74 -23.73
N TYR A 547 24.73 -15.12 -22.78
CA TYR A 547 24.24 -14.00 -21.98
C TYR A 547 25.30 -12.88 -21.94
N GLY A 548 25.85 -12.55 -20.78
CA GLY A 548 26.81 -11.45 -20.62
C GLY A 548 28.26 -11.80 -20.94
N ASP A 549 28.54 -13.04 -21.36
CA ASP A 549 29.91 -13.57 -21.58
C ASP A 549 30.83 -13.32 -20.37
N GLY A 550 30.27 -13.50 -19.18
CA GLY A 550 30.90 -13.27 -17.88
C GLY A 550 30.52 -11.94 -17.22
N LYS A 551 30.02 -10.95 -17.96
CA LYS A 551 29.57 -9.66 -17.39
C LYS A 551 28.18 -9.77 -16.77
N TYR A 552 27.98 -9.09 -15.65
CA TYR A 552 26.69 -9.03 -14.97
C TYR A 552 26.47 -7.70 -14.25
N ASP A 553 25.22 -7.26 -14.23
CA ASP A 553 24.73 -6.15 -13.42
C ASP A 553 23.28 -6.47 -13.01
N LEU A 554 23.10 -6.85 -11.74
CA LEU A 554 21.83 -7.36 -11.22
C LEU A 554 21.45 -6.60 -9.93
N THR A 555 20.18 -6.26 -9.77
CA THR A 555 19.64 -5.63 -8.55
C THR A 555 18.62 -6.55 -7.90
N MET A 556 18.85 -6.97 -6.66
CA MET A 556 17.86 -7.61 -5.81
C MET A 556 17.14 -6.55 -4.97
N ILE A 557 15.82 -6.56 -4.95
CA ILE A 557 14.99 -5.68 -4.11
C ILE A 557 14.04 -6.50 -3.23
N GLY A 558 13.56 -5.88 -2.15
CA GLY A 558 12.57 -6.44 -1.23
C GLY A 558 11.82 -5.35 -0.45
N PRO A 559 11.09 -5.70 0.62
CA PRO A 559 10.31 -4.73 1.41
C PRO A 559 11.20 -3.70 2.10
N ASN A 560 10.59 -2.58 2.51
CA ASN A 560 11.23 -1.48 3.25
C ASN A 560 12.57 -0.97 2.66
N ARG A 561 12.57 -0.64 1.37
CA ARG A 561 13.75 -0.11 0.64
C ARG A 561 14.97 -1.04 0.68
N PHE A 562 14.78 -2.34 0.92
CA PHE A 562 15.87 -3.31 0.82
C PHE A 562 16.37 -3.40 -0.63
N LEU A 563 17.67 -3.16 -0.83
CA LEU A 563 18.32 -3.28 -2.14
C LEU A 563 19.73 -3.88 -2.02
N ARG A 564 20.07 -4.77 -2.95
CA ARG A 564 21.42 -5.26 -3.19
C ARG A 564 21.74 -5.15 -4.69
N ARG A 565 22.84 -4.50 -5.06
CA ARG A 565 23.30 -4.47 -6.47
C ARG A 565 24.63 -5.18 -6.61
N PHE A 566 24.73 -6.03 -7.62
CA PHE A 566 25.89 -6.87 -7.92
C PHE A 566 26.39 -6.54 -9.33
N ARG A 567 27.56 -5.91 -9.43
CA ARG A 567 28.24 -5.63 -10.71
C ARG A 567 29.57 -6.36 -10.78
N GLY A 568 29.89 -6.96 -11.92
CA GLY A 568 31.21 -7.55 -12.13
C GLY A 568 31.38 -8.20 -13.50
N ASP A 569 32.56 -8.75 -13.69
CA ASP A 569 32.96 -9.49 -14.89
C ASP A 569 33.72 -10.75 -14.45
N ALA A 570 33.11 -11.92 -14.65
CA ALA A 570 33.67 -13.22 -14.27
C ALA A 570 34.94 -13.59 -15.05
N THR A 571 35.35 -12.80 -16.05
CA THR A 571 36.61 -12.97 -16.77
C THR A 571 37.76 -12.16 -16.16
N LYS A 572 37.47 -11.22 -15.25
CA LYS A 572 38.45 -10.32 -14.62
C LYS A 572 38.84 -10.74 -13.20
N ALA A 573 39.80 -10.03 -12.60
CA ALA A 573 40.37 -10.36 -11.30
C ALA A 573 39.33 -10.34 -10.16
N GLY A 574 38.31 -9.47 -10.26
CA GLY A 574 37.24 -9.34 -9.27
C GLY A 574 36.39 -10.61 -9.09
N LYS A 575 36.47 -11.59 -10.01
CA LYS A 575 35.77 -12.89 -9.89
C LYS A 575 36.14 -13.69 -8.64
N SER A 576 37.27 -13.35 -8.01
CA SER A 576 37.78 -14.00 -6.79
C SER A 576 37.43 -13.24 -5.50
N ALA A 577 36.79 -12.07 -5.63
CA ALA A 577 36.33 -11.26 -4.51
C ALA A 577 34.82 -11.40 -4.34
N GLU A 578 34.37 -11.61 -3.10
CA GLU A 578 32.94 -11.61 -2.77
C GLU A 578 32.65 -11.02 -1.40
N VAL A 579 31.45 -10.46 -1.22
CA VAL A 579 30.99 -9.91 0.05
C VAL A 579 29.65 -10.52 0.41
N SER A 580 29.62 -11.29 1.51
CA SER A 580 28.38 -11.76 2.11
C SER A 580 27.97 -10.89 3.30
N THR A 581 26.67 -10.86 3.58
CA THR A 581 26.12 -10.08 4.70
C THR A 581 25.36 -10.96 5.68
N ARG A 582 25.43 -10.59 6.97
CA ARG A 582 24.60 -11.16 8.04
C ARG A 582 24.27 -10.06 9.05
N TYR A 583 23.26 -10.32 9.88
CA TYR A 583 22.89 -9.44 10.98
C TYR A 583 23.20 -10.11 12.30
N ALA A 584 23.87 -9.39 13.20
CA ALA A 584 24.16 -9.87 14.55
C ALA A 584 24.32 -8.69 15.51
N VAL A 585 24.22 -8.98 16.79
CA VAL A 585 24.47 -7.99 17.83
C VAL A 585 25.96 -7.66 17.87
N GLU A 586 26.29 -6.37 17.84
CA GLU A 586 27.66 -5.90 18.03
C GLU A 586 28.17 -6.26 19.45
N PRO A 587 29.39 -6.80 19.57
CA PRO A 587 30.05 -6.97 20.85
C PRO A 587 30.18 -5.66 21.63
N GLY A 588 29.64 -5.63 22.85
CA GLY A 588 29.80 -4.51 23.78
C GLY A 588 28.70 -3.44 23.73
N THR A 589 27.93 -3.33 22.64
CA THR A 589 26.81 -2.36 22.57
C THR A 589 25.43 -2.99 22.72
N GLY A 590 25.30 -4.30 22.46
CA GLY A 590 24.01 -4.99 22.56
C GLY A 590 23.03 -4.65 21.44
N LYS A 591 23.44 -3.86 20.45
CA LYS A 591 22.60 -3.40 19.33
C LYS A 591 22.89 -4.17 18.05
N LEU A 592 21.87 -4.33 17.21
CA LEU A 592 21.98 -5.03 15.93
C LEU A 592 22.87 -4.25 14.93
N ALA A 593 23.77 -4.95 14.26
CA ALA A 593 24.65 -4.41 13.23
C ALA A 593 24.59 -5.26 11.96
N VAL A 594 24.92 -4.63 10.82
CA VAL A 594 25.18 -5.34 9.57
C VAL A 594 26.65 -5.71 9.49
N TYR A 595 26.93 -6.99 9.31
CA TYR A 595 28.28 -7.53 9.15
C TYR A 595 28.56 -7.76 7.67
N PHE A 596 29.74 -7.34 7.22
CA PHE A 596 30.27 -7.60 5.89
C PHE A 596 31.44 -8.55 6.00
N ARG A 597 31.30 -9.75 5.44
CA ARG A 597 32.41 -10.68 5.28
C ARG A 597 33.00 -10.51 3.89
N MET A 598 34.20 -9.97 3.81
CA MET A 598 34.96 -9.75 2.57
C MET A 598 35.90 -10.94 2.35
N ALA A 599 35.64 -11.73 1.31
CA ALA A 599 36.38 -12.95 1.01
C ALA A 599 37.20 -12.81 -0.28
N ASN A 600 38.46 -13.26 -0.22
CA ASN A 600 39.37 -13.33 -1.37
C ASN A 600 39.76 -14.79 -1.62
N SER A 601 39.21 -15.40 -2.67
CA SER A 601 39.55 -16.75 -3.10
C SER A 601 40.70 -16.79 -4.13
N GLY A 602 41.29 -15.64 -4.44
CA GLY A 602 42.33 -15.48 -5.46
C GLY A 602 43.74 -15.83 -4.95
N GLY A 603 44.71 -15.72 -5.85
CA GLY A 603 46.13 -16.02 -5.59
C GLY A 603 46.99 -14.83 -5.14
N ALA A 604 46.42 -13.63 -5.03
CA ALA A 604 47.12 -12.41 -4.59
C ALA A 604 46.25 -11.64 -3.59
N PRO A 605 46.84 -10.79 -2.72
CA PRO A 605 46.07 -9.91 -1.83
C PRO A 605 45.14 -8.98 -2.62
N VAL A 606 43.96 -8.69 -2.06
CA VAL A 606 42.96 -7.77 -2.60
C VAL A 606 42.56 -6.77 -1.52
N THR A 607 42.46 -5.49 -1.85
CA THR A 607 41.98 -4.45 -0.93
C THR A 607 40.52 -4.13 -1.21
N PHE A 608 39.65 -4.46 -0.26
CA PHE A 608 38.25 -4.05 -0.28
C PHE A 608 38.12 -2.64 0.27
N THR A 609 37.30 -1.80 -0.36
CA THR A 609 36.97 -0.45 0.11
C THR A 609 35.47 -0.33 0.31
N ILE A 610 35.04 -0.09 1.55
CA ILE A 610 33.64 0.18 1.90
C ILE A 610 33.45 1.70 1.99
N THR A 611 32.51 2.24 1.22
CA THR A 611 32.15 3.67 1.23
C THR A 611 30.68 3.82 1.62
N SER A 612 30.37 4.76 2.51
CA SER A 612 28.98 5.10 2.82
C SER A 612 28.36 5.98 1.73
N GLY A 613 27.11 5.70 1.38
CA GLY A 613 26.35 6.49 0.40
C GLY A 613 25.64 7.71 1.00
N HIS A 614 24.98 7.55 2.15
CA HIS A 614 24.08 8.59 2.68
C HIS A 614 24.08 8.71 4.21
N TYR A 615 23.93 7.59 4.94
CA TYR A 615 23.64 7.63 6.38
C TYR A 615 24.87 7.87 7.26
N ARG A 616 26.06 7.99 6.66
CA ARG A 616 27.31 8.33 7.35
C ARG A 616 28.18 9.25 6.49
N GLY A 617 28.99 10.07 7.16
CA GLY A 617 29.96 10.97 6.53
C GLY A 617 31.43 10.56 6.73
N ASP A 618 31.68 9.47 7.44
CA ASP A 618 33.02 8.91 7.65
C ASP A 618 33.32 7.71 6.73
N GLY A 619 34.55 7.20 6.83
CA GLY A 619 35.15 6.29 5.86
C GLY A 619 35.97 7.05 4.81
N PRO A 620 36.30 6.43 3.66
CA PRO A 620 36.07 5.01 3.37
C PRO A 620 36.90 4.09 4.29
N TRP A 621 36.43 2.85 4.48
CA TRP A 621 37.15 1.83 5.24
C TRP A 621 37.81 0.83 4.29
N THR A 622 39.08 0.53 4.52
CA THR A 622 39.88 -0.32 3.64
C THR A 622 40.37 -1.58 4.35
N TYR A 623 40.24 -2.73 3.70
CA TYR A 623 40.63 -4.02 4.24
C TYR A 623 41.44 -4.79 3.20
N THR A 624 42.75 -4.93 3.42
CA THR A 624 43.59 -5.80 2.59
C THR A 624 43.45 -7.25 3.06
N VAL A 625 42.88 -8.09 2.20
CA VAL A 625 42.60 -9.50 2.47
C VAL A 625 43.60 -10.36 1.68
N ALA A 626 44.38 -11.17 2.40
CA ALA A 626 45.34 -12.08 1.79
C ALA A 626 44.68 -13.12 0.87
N ALA A 627 45.47 -13.72 -0.01
CA ALA A 627 45.04 -14.82 -0.87
C ALA A 627 44.44 -15.97 -0.03
N GLY A 628 43.25 -16.45 -0.43
CA GLY A 628 42.52 -17.51 0.27
C GLY A 628 41.92 -17.13 1.63
N ALA A 629 41.99 -15.87 2.04
CA ALA A 629 41.52 -15.40 3.35
C ALA A 629 40.19 -14.65 3.27
N SER A 630 39.65 -14.31 4.45
CA SER A 630 38.54 -13.37 4.59
C SER A 630 38.77 -12.43 5.76
N ALA A 631 38.27 -11.20 5.65
CA ALA A 631 38.10 -10.28 6.77
C ALA A 631 36.61 -10.07 7.03
N GLU A 632 36.26 -9.67 8.24
CA GLU A 632 34.89 -9.29 8.59
C GLU A 632 34.94 -7.97 9.37
N ASP A 633 34.00 -7.09 9.07
CA ASP A 633 33.74 -5.89 9.87
C ASP A 633 32.23 -5.64 9.95
N PHE A 634 31.79 -4.78 10.86
CA PHE A 634 30.38 -4.49 11.10
C PHE A 634 30.08 -3.01 11.24
N PHE A 635 28.84 -2.65 10.93
CA PHE A 635 28.34 -1.29 11.02
C PHE A 635 27.01 -1.28 11.78
N ASN A 636 27.02 -0.67 12.97
CA ASN A 636 25.86 -0.60 13.85
C ASN A 636 24.89 0.52 13.45
N ALA A 637 24.15 0.32 12.36
CA ALA A 637 23.18 1.30 11.84
C ALA A 637 22.13 1.70 12.88
N VAL A 638 21.78 0.82 13.82
CA VAL A 638 20.86 1.14 14.93
C VAL A 638 21.46 2.19 15.86
N ALA A 639 22.78 2.22 16.06
CA ALA A 639 23.43 3.17 16.96
C ALA A 639 23.55 4.60 16.39
N TYR A 640 23.73 4.76 15.07
CA TYR A 640 24.07 6.07 14.48
C TYR A 640 23.06 6.61 13.46
N SER A 641 22.18 5.77 12.90
CA SER A 641 21.27 6.17 11.80
C SER A 641 19.86 5.57 11.93
N GLY A 642 19.46 5.22 13.16
CA GLY A 642 18.12 4.69 13.42
C GLY A 642 17.82 3.37 12.70
N GLY A 643 18.84 2.61 12.31
CA GLY A 643 18.73 1.33 11.60
C GLY A 643 19.08 1.40 10.12
N TRP A 644 19.13 2.58 9.51
CA TRP A 644 19.35 2.75 8.07
C TRP A 644 20.81 2.65 7.64
N TYR A 645 21.08 1.95 6.54
CA TYR A 645 22.42 1.85 5.95
C TYR A 645 22.39 1.90 4.42
N ASP A 646 23.45 2.46 3.85
CA ASP A 646 23.74 2.43 2.42
C ASP A 646 25.26 2.41 2.25
N PHE A 647 25.78 1.28 1.76
CA PHE A 647 27.20 1.04 1.59
C PHE A 647 27.49 0.49 0.20
N THR A 648 28.57 0.97 -0.41
CA THR A 648 29.14 0.39 -1.62
C THR A 648 30.51 -0.17 -1.32
N VAL A 649 30.74 -1.42 -1.71
CA VAL A 649 32.02 -2.11 -1.60
C VAL A 649 32.64 -2.23 -3.00
N THR A 650 33.90 -1.84 -3.13
CA THR A 650 34.73 -2.00 -4.33
C THR A 650 36.02 -2.75 -3.99
N VAL A 651 36.75 -3.18 -5.02
CA VAL A 651 38.08 -3.78 -4.88
C VAL A 651 39.10 -3.06 -5.76
N ASP A 652 40.35 -2.98 -5.29
CA ASP A 652 41.48 -2.39 -6.04
C ASP A 652 41.88 -3.19 -7.28
N SER A 653 41.67 -4.51 -7.25
CA SER A 653 42.04 -5.44 -8.32
C SER A 653 41.15 -5.37 -9.56
N ASP A 654 39.94 -4.78 -9.48
CA ASP A 654 39.00 -4.72 -10.59
C ASP A 654 38.00 -3.54 -10.47
N PRO A 655 38.15 -2.46 -11.28
CA PRO A 655 37.27 -1.30 -11.21
C PRO A 655 35.84 -1.58 -11.71
N THR A 656 35.60 -2.71 -12.36
CA THR A 656 34.26 -3.10 -12.83
C THR A 656 33.46 -3.83 -11.77
N TRP A 657 34.10 -4.34 -10.72
CA TRP A 657 33.45 -5.06 -9.62
C TRP A 657 32.92 -4.11 -8.55
N SER A 658 31.66 -4.30 -8.14
CA SER A 658 31.10 -3.59 -6.98
C SER A 658 29.92 -4.33 -6.36
N ARG A 659 29.67 -4.06 -5.08
CA ARG A 659 28.50 -4.54 -4.33
C ARG A 659 27.87 -3.37 -3.59
N ARG A 660 26.59 -3.06 -3.83
CA ARG A 660 25.84 -2.04 -3.06
C ARG A 660 24.87 -2.72 -2.12
N PHE A 661 24.80 -2.25 -0.87
CA PHE A 661 23.95 -2.77 0.19
C PHE A 661 23.19 -1.62 0.83
N THR A 662 21.88 -1.56 0.59
CA THR A 662 20.97 -0.54 1.14
C THR A 662 19.84 -1.22 1.90
N GLY A 663 19.44 -0.69 3.05
CA GLY A 663 18.28 -1.18 3.78
C GLY A 663 18.21 -0.66 5.21
N HIS A 664 17.36 -1.32 6.00
CA HIS A 664 17.10 -0.99 7.40
C HIS A 664 17.27 -2.24 8.28
N LEU A 665 17.77 -2.04 9.50
CA LEU A 665 17.84 -3.06 10.54
C LEU A 665 16.61 -2.94 11.43
N GLU A 666 15.66 -3.86 11.28
CA GLU A 666 14.47 -3.88 12.12
C GLU A 666 14.84 -4.30 13.54
N THR A 667 14.26 -3.61 14.53
CA THR A 667 14.49 -3.90 15.95
C THR A 667 13.27 -4.53 16.62
N GLY A 668 12.15 -4.66 15.88
CA GLY A 668 10.84 -5.04 16.40
C GLY A 668 10.09 -3.89 17.08
N GLY A 669 10.71 -2.71 17.21
CA GLY A 669 10.08 -1.49 17.71
C GLY A 669 9.86 -0.44 16.61
N PRO A 670 9.10 0.64 16.93
CA PRO A 670 8.97 1.78 16.03
C PRO A 670 10.32 2.44 15.73
N GLY A 671 10.42 3.06 14.56
CA GLY A 671 11.65 3.68 14.06
C GLY A 671 11.41 5.06 13.44
N VAL A 672 12.25 5.40 12.47
CA VAL A 672 12.17 6.64 11.67
C VAL A 672 12.28 6.29 10.20
N SER A 673 11.57 6.99 9.32
CA SER A 673 11.70 6.84 7.87
C SER A 673 13.11 7.19 7.41
N GLY A 674 13.64 6.45 6.43
CA GLY A 674 14.99 6.61 5.91
C GLY A 674 15.15 7.59 4.78
#